data_AF-A0A427YE03-F1
#
_entry.id   AF-A0A427YE03-F1
#
_cell.length_a   1.000
_cell.length_b   1.000
_cell.length_c   1.000
_cell.angle_alpha   90.00
_cell.angle_beta   90.00
_cell.angle_gamma   90.00
#
_symmetry.space_group_name_H-M   'P 1'
#
loop_
_entity.id
_entity.type
_entity.pdbx_description
1 polymer ?
#
loop_
_entity_poly.entity_id
_entity_poly.type
_entity_poly.pdbx_seq_one_letter_code
_entity_poly.pdbx_strand_id
1 'polypeptide(L)'
;MDYNDYYAASIGGLAGSGQGPVPRPGQNREFDAYCDEMLAETVMTGDEPEDFVPELRRAAWATWRTAAPTSLGEPAAHRQEDEDEELARVLALSAQEHRDHQSRQGSPIPRDDGEDDEDEQFRRAIAASEEEARAPKRQKREETPEEERRQLEEAMAASLAAPGEPIAAHETTSDDEERINAANAEYQASREAFREEERRRRAERIKVPPVASATPETALPTPPPSTTAPTSVATSSDPSEQPLFNRPYVDSAKLSDRAQMEQERLARQAARNAQPSGSNPAVSSSTKGASTSQAIPLQASAGPSRATGSHSQSTAPRHPLQAPGPFPSDAAGEYYPDGELRNSTLTIGQETSERTFDARDVIGRTSQISLIIMCSFVIDNEWLDTILPPPDKVPTIVIRPHPRENHPAWNGKVQAQPTGDVYCYPRMVGDWGSAHMKFFWIFYKTGRLRVAIMSANMVKYDWEWIENTIFVQDFLPLPRPVPLREDHLPHDLPRQFTFLFIHLKVHKALKYLTDMHPAGKAIPFSAENGFQDMERYDWSKVKVGIVMSVPGTYDGPDEMDKFGLCRLGRLLSDQGWKPKVGEKVVAEYQGSSLGQYGLDWTDLFYQFCCGKTSRQLLGHAKPKTWPPVKVLYPSLATVDASHLGRDGGGTMFVGKGWNKVTQPLFHDANSKRGGVLMHAKVLVATFEPRERSLGFVPSPAKGGKRKAEDMSDEAEGVGGWVYTGSHNFSSAAWGTPNLKRGDGSMNIRNYELGIVFPLAREGARAIADRVAPYKRPARPYGPKDEPWDQKAHGVDANGGGD
;
A
#
# COMPACT_ATOMS: atom_id res chain seq x y z
N MET A 1 -51.14 23.15 19.34
CA MET A 1 -50.86 24.59 19.30
C MET A 1 -49.41 24.86 19.68
N ASP A 2 -48.46 24.97 18.76
CA ASP A 2 -48.24 24.36 17.43
C ASP A 2 -46.75 24.61 17.09
N TYR A 3 -45.98 23.62 16.62
CA TYR A 3 -45.86 23.19 15.21
C TYR A 3 -45.21 24.25 14.28
N ASN A 4 -43.89 24.44 14.40
CA ASN A 4 -42.90 24.39 13.29
C ASN A 4 -41.52 25.01 13.68
N ASP A 5 -40.72 24.26 14.44
CA ASP A 5 -39.25 24.42 14.45
C ASP A 5 -38.65 23.41 13.44
N TYR A 6 -38.73 23.72 12.15
CA TYR A 6 -38.10 22.95 11.06
C TYR A 6 -37.85 23.86 9.84
N TYR A 7 -36.70 23.69 9.16
CA TYR A 7 -36.14 24.53 8.07
C TYR A 7 -35.67 25.94 8.52
N ALA A 8 -34.41 26.36 8.41
CA ALA A 8 -33.37 26.02 7.43
C ALA A 8 -31.94 26.31 7.97
N ALA A 9 -31.19 25.25 8.31
CA ALA A 9 -29.74 25.30 8.57
C ALA A 9 -28.97 24.56 7.46
N SER A 10 -29.27 24.94 6.22
CA SER A 10 -28.65 24.56 4.95
C SER A 10 -29.13 25.66 3.99
N ILE A 11 -28.31 26.40 3.24
CA ILE A 11 -27.15 26.05 2.41
C ILE A 11 -26.10 27.16 2.66
N GLY A 12 -24.85 26.87 2.97
CA GLY A 12 -23.84 26.39 2.02
C GLY A 12 -22.89 27.53 1.69
N GLY A 13 -21.81 27.66 2.46
CA GLY A 13 -20.80 28.70 2.27
C GLY A 13 -19.94 28.41 1.04
N LEU A 14 -20.24 29.07 -0.07
CA LEU A 14 -19.32 29.23 -1.19
C LEU A 14 -18.54 30.54 -1.03
N ALA A 15 -17.23 30.44 -1.27
CA ALA A 15 -16.29 31.50 -1.64
C ALA A 15 -16.16 32.74 -0.74
N GLY A 16 -14.91 33.04 -0.38
CA GLY A 16 -14.51 34.41 -0.04
C GLY A 16 -14.43 35.27 -1.30
N SER A 17 -15.53 35.89 -1.69
CA SER A 17 -15.51 37.27 -2.18
C SER A 17 -16.17 38.15 -1.11
N GLY A 18 -15.68 39.38 -0.91
CA GLY A 18 -16.08 40.23 0.22
C GLY A 18 -17.50 40.84 0.13
N GLN A 19 -18.39 40.27 -0.68
CA GLN A 19 -19.74 40.77 -0.92
C GLN A 19 -20.77 39.94 -0.15
N GLY A 20 -21.83 40.60 0.35
CA GLY A 20 -22.92 39.95 1.08
C GLY A 20 -23.79 39.03 0.20
N PRO A 21 -24.89 38.48 0.72
CA PRO A 21 -25.81 37.66 -0.07
C PRO A 21 -26.46 38.49 -1.19
N VAL A 22 -26.73 37.83 -2.32
CA VAL A 22 -27.42 38.41 -3.49
C VAL A 22 -28.73 39.10 -3.06
N PRO A 23 -28.94 40.40 -3.37
CA PRO A 23 -30.19 41.08 -3.09
C PRO A 23 -31.37 40.39 -3.78
N ARG A 24 -32.48 40.24 -3.06
CA ARG A 24 -33.73 39.76 -3.65
C ARG A 24 -34.29 40.84 -4.59
N PRO A 25 -35.07 40.47 -5.62
CA PRO A 25 -35.73 41.43 -6.50
C PRO A 25 -36.46 42.53 -5.73
N GLY A 26 -36.17 43.79 -6.05
CA GLY A 26 -36.72 44.98 -5.40
C GLY A 26 -35.94 45.47 -4.17
N GLN A 27 -34.94 44.72 -3.67
CA GLN A 27 -34.10 45.17 -2.54
C GLN A 27 -32.97 46.10 -2.97
N ASN A 28 -32.52 46.04 -4.23
CA ASN A 28 -31.49 46.94 -4.75
C ASN A 28 -31.75 47.24 -6.22
N ARG A 29 -32.43 48.36 -6.48
CA ARG A 29 -32.88 48.77 -7.82
C ARG A 29 -31.76 48.90 -8.85
N GLU A 30 -30.55 49.27 -8.44
CA GLU A 30 -29.41 49.35 -9.37
C GLU A 30 -28.89 47.96 -9.76
N PHE A 31 -28.92 47.01 -8.82
CA PHE A 31 -28.56 45.62 -9.10
C PHE A 31 -29.63 44.91 -9.93
N ASP A 32 -30.90 45.17 -9.62
CA ASP A 32 -32.04 44.64 -10.36
C ASP A 32 -32.00 45.11 -11.82
N ALA A 33 -31.78 46.42 -12.07
CA ALA A 33 -31.63 46.96 -13.42
C ALA A 33 -30.45 46.32 -14.19
N TYR A 34 -29.30 46.10 -13.54
CA TYR A 34 -28.15 45.44 -14.17
C TYR A 34 -28.42 43.96 -14.50
N CYS A 35 -29.15 43.24 -13.64
CA CYS A 35 -29.58 41.87 -13.93
C CYS A 35 -30.59 41.82 -15.08
N ASP A 36 -31.53 42.75 -15.11
CA ASP A 36 -32.57 42.83 -16.15
C ASP A 36 -31.96 43.20 -17.51
N GLU A 37 -30.90 44.02 -17.54
CA GLU A 37 -30.11 44.34 -18.74
C GLU A 37 -29.36 43.10 -19.27
N MET A 38 -28.66 42.35 -18.40
CA MET A 38 -28.04 41.07 -18.80
C MET A 38 -29.06 40.03 -19.28
N LEU A 39 -30.25 39.97 -18.67
CA LEU A 39 -31.34 39.10 -19.12
C LEU A 39 -31.84 39.50 -20.51
N ALA A 40 -31.94 40.81 -20.80
CA ALA A 40 -32.35 41.30 -22.12
C ALA A 40 -31.33 40.98 -23.23
N GLU A 41 -30.03 40.92 -22.92
CA GLU A 41 -29.01 40.46 -23.87
C GLU A 41 -29.00 38.93 -24.06
N THR A 42 -29.39 38.16 -23.04
CA THR A 42 -29.26 36.70 -23.04
C THR A 42 -30.51 35.98 -23.57
N VAL A 43 -31.71 36.56 -23.43
CA VAL A 43 -32.98 35.91 -23.83
C VAL A 43 -33.37 36.27 -25.27
N MET A 44 -32.97 35.43 -26.23
CA MET A 44 -33.47 35.47 -27.62
C MET A 44 -34.15 34.16 -28.07
N THR A 45 -34.20 33.13 -27.22
CA THR A 45 -34.90 31.87 -27.45
C THR A 45 -35.64 31.43 -26.18
N GLY A 46 -36.97 31.37 -26.22
CA GLY A 46 -37.83 31.29 -25.03
C GLY A 46 -37.95 29.91 -24.35
N ASP A 47 -36.90 29.09 -24.35
CA ASP A 47 -36.90 27.69 -23.87
C ASP A 47 -35.96 27.47 -22.66
N GLU A 48 -35.75 28.47 -21.80
CA GLU A 48 -34.83 28.37 -20.65
C GLU A 48 -35.46 27.74 -19.38
N PRO A 49 -34.70 26.98 -18.56
CA PRO A 49 -35.21 26.31 -17.35
C PRO A 49 -35.63 27.26 -16.21
N GLU A 50 -36.51 26.80 -15.31
CA GLU A 50 -37.05 27.60 -14.19
C GLU A 50 -35.97 28.18 -13.23
N ASP A 51 -34.83 27.51 -13.09
CA ASP A 51 -33.70 27.94 -12.23
C ASP A 51 -32.71 28.91 -12.90
N PHE A 52 -32.88 29.21 -14.20
CA PHE A 52 -31.96 30.04 -14.98
C PHE A 52 -31.81 31.46 -14.42
N VAL A 53 -32.93 32.14 -14.12
CA VAL A 53 -32.92 33.52 -13.60
C VAL A 53 -32.29 33.63 -12.20
N PRO A 54 -32.58 32.71 -11.23
CA PRO A 54 -31.83 32.61 -9.98
C PRO A 54 -30.33 32.36 -10.10
N GLU A 55 -29.88 31.63 -11.14
CA GLU A 55 -28.46 31.39 -11.39
C GLU A 55 -27.78 32.59 -12.06
N LEU A 56 -28.42 33.22 -13.05
CA LEU A 56 -27.92 34.44 -13.69
C LEU A 56 -27.78 35.60 -12.68
N ARG A 57 -28.75 35.77 -11.77
CA ARG A 57 -28.63 36.76 -10.67
C ARG A 57 -27.51 36.45 -9.69
N ARG A 58 -27.10 35.19 -9.51
CA ARG A 58 -25.91 34.83 -8.71
C ARG A 58 -24.62 35.16 -9.46
N ALA A 59 -24.56 34.89 -10.76
CA ALA A 59 -23.42 35.26 -11.61
C ALA A 59 -23.24 36.79 -11.69
N ALA A 60 -24.32 37.52 -11.99
CA ALA A 60 -24.33 38.99 -12.04
C ALA A 60 -23.92 39.63 -10.72
N TRP A 61 -24.30 39.06 -9.57
CA TRP A 61 -23.84 39.56 -8.26
C TRP A 61 -22.33 39.39 -8.06
N ALA A 62 -21.77 38.26 -8.47
CA ALA A 62 -20.33 37.98 -8.36
C ALA A 62 -19.46 38.88 -9.26
N THR A 63 -20.03 39.47 -10.32
CA THR A 63 -19.38 40.45 -11.20
C THR A 63 -19.78 41.90 -10.91
N TRP A 64 -20.76 42.12 -10.02
CA TRP A 64 -21.32 43.46 -9.81
C TRP A 64 -20.29 44.39 -9.17
N ARG A 65 -19.92 45.44 -9.92
CA ARG A 65 -18.93 46.49 -9.58
C ARG A 65 -17.45 46.05 -9.56
N THR A 66 -17.03 45.17 -10.49
CA THR A 66 -15.63 45.17 -10.99
C THR A 66 -15.49 45.79 -12.39
N ALA A 67 -16.57 46.04 -13.11
CA ALA A 67 -16.56 46.99 -14.23
C ALA A 67 -16.60 48.42 -13.69
N ALA A 68 -15.61 49.24 -14.04
CA ALA A 68 -15.63 50.67 -13.75
C ALA A 68 -16.53 51.40 -14.77
N PRO A 69 -17.59 52.09 -14.33
CA PRO A 69 -18.25 53.09 -15.18
C PRO A 69 -17.35 54.31 -15.27
N THR A 70 -17.21 54.78 -16.51
CA THR A 70 -16.57 55.99 -17.02
C THR A 70 -16.30 57.13 -16.03
N SER A 71 -15.07 57.65 -16.11
CA SER A 71 -14.54 58.88 -15.50
C SER A 71 -15.51 60.07 -15.31
N LEU A 72 -15.42 60.71 -14.14
CA LEU A 72 -15.62 62.17 -13.99
C LEU A 72 -14.60 62.72 -12.96
N GLY A 73 -13.58 63.44 -13.43
CA GLY A 73 -12.64 64.18 -12.55
C GLY A 73 -11.15 64.00 -12.88
N GLU A 74 -10.68 64.67 -13.93
CA GLU A 74 -9.25 64.94 -14.21
C GLU A 74 -8.65 66.02 -13.26
N PRO A 75 -7.34 66.35 -13.31
CA PRO A 75 -6.18 65.60 -13.83
C PRO A 75 -4.92 65.64 -12.91
N ALA A 76 -3.90 64.79 -13.15
CA ALA A 76 -2.46 65.12 -12.98
C ALA A 76 -1.48 64.03 -13.48
N ALA A 77 -1.15 64.06 -14.78
CA ALA A 77 0.14 63.79 -15.46
C ALA A 77 1.11 62.63 -15.07
N HIS A 78 1.67 62.02 -16.13
CA HIS A 78 2.87 61.16 -16.20
C HIS A 78 2.78 59.68 -15.74
N ARG A 79 2.05 58.88 -16.54
CA ARG A 79 2.55 57.62 -17.11
C ARG A 79 1.60 57.12 -18.20
N GLN A 80 1.91 57.40 -19.47
CA GLN A 80 1.15 56.94 -20.62
C GLN A 80 2.01 57.05 -21.88
N GLU A 81 2.58 55.91 -22.30
CA GLU A 81 3.22 55.72 -23.62
C GLU A 81 3.52 54.21 -23.87
N ASP A 82 3.79 53.42 -22.81
CA ASP A 82 4.08 51.98 -22.94
C ASP A 82 2.84 51.05 -23.03
N GLU A 83 1.67 51.47 -22.50
CA GLU A 83 0.48 50.58 -22.38
C GLU A 83 -0.39 50.54 -23.67
N ASP A 84 -0.37 51.60 -24.47
CA ASP A 84 -1.20 51.69 -25.69
C ASP A 84 -0.69 50.77 -26.83
N GLU A 85 0.61 50.44 -26.86
CA GLU A 85 1.20 49.57 -27.89
C GLU A 85 0.89 48.08 -27.66
N GLU A 86 0.70 47.65 -26.40
CA GLU A 86 0.32 46.28 -26.05
C GLU A 86 -1.17 46.03 -26.32
N LEU A 87 -2.04 46.99 -25.94
CA LEU A 87 -3.48 46.91 -26.19
C LEU A 87 -3.82 46.88 -27.70
N ALA A 88 -3.08 47.65 -28.52
CA ALA A 88 -3.23 47.65 -29.98
C ALA A 88 -2.90 46.28 -30.61
N ARG A 89 -1.93 45.53 -30.05
CA ARG A 89 -1.58 44.18 -30.54
C ARG A 89 -2.62 43.14 -30.15
N VAL A 90 -3.15 43.20 -28.93
CA VAL A 90 -4.20 42.28 -28.46
C VAL A 90 -5.49 42.45 -29.28
N LEU A 91 -5.88 43.69 -29.58
CA LEU A 91 -7.05 43.97 -30.43
C LEU A 91 -6.87 43.50 -31.88
N ALA A 92 -5.65 43.59 -32.43
CA ALA A 92 -5.35 43.10 -33.77
C ALA A 92 -5.47 41.56 -33.88
N LEU A 93 -4.97 40.82 -32.87
CA LEU A 93 -5.08 39.36 -32.78
C LEU A 93 -6.54 38.89 -32.67
N SER A 94 -7.32 39.50 -31.77
CA SER A 94 -8.73 39.13 -31.59
C SER A 94 -9.58 39.43 -32.83
N ALA A 95 -9.29 40.53 -33.55
CA ALA A 95 -9.94 40.88 -34.82
C ALA A 95 -9.53 39.98 -36.00
N GLN A 96 -8.51 39.12 -35.84
CA GLN A 96 -8.09 38.12 -36.82
C GLN A 96 -8.79 36.78 -36.56
N GLU A 97 -8.76 36.28 -35.32
CA GLU A 97 -9.49 35.07 -34.91
C GLU A 97 -11.01 35.16 -35.21
N HIS A 98 -11.60 36.34 -35.00
CA HIS A 98 -13.04 36.51 -35.24
C HIS A 98 -13.42 36.48 -36.74
N ARG A 99 -12.49 36.81 -37.64
CA ARG A 99 -12.68 36.70 -39.10
C ARG A 99 -12.52 35.26 -39.58
N ASP A 100 -11.53 34.55 -39.06
CA ASP A 100 -11.30 33.15 -39.42
C ASP A 100 -12.50 32.27 -39.01
N HIS A 101 -13.11 32.54 -37.85
CA HIS A 101 -14.31 31.84 -37.39
C HIS A 101 -15.57 32.07 -38.24
N GLN A 102 -15.73 33.23 -38.90
CA GLN A 102 -16.90 33.52 -39.74
C GLN A 102 -16.83 32.91 -41.14
N SER A 103 -15.68 32.35 -41.54
CA SER A 103 -15.48 31.75 -42.88
C SER A 103 -16.02 30.31 -43.03
N ARG A 104 -16.50 29.67 -41.96
CA ARG A 104 -16.65 28.20 -41.87
C ARG A 104 -18.07 27.62 -41.80
N GLN A 105 -19.15 28.39 -42.00
CA GLN A 105 -20.51 27.83 -42.08
C GLN A 105 -21.35 28.45 -43.21
N GLY A 106 -21.80 27.62 -44.16
CA GLY A 106 -22.51 28.13 -45.35
C GLY A 106 -23.08 27.14 -46.39
N SER A 107 -23.55 25.94 -46.02
CA SER A 107 -24.46 25.05 -46.82
C SER A 107 -23.99 24.50 -48.21
N PRO A 108 -24.68 23.51 -48.83
CA PRO A 108 -25.35 22.31 -48.31
C PRO A 108 -24.86 21.00 -48.99
N ILE A 109 -25.32 19.83 -48.51
CA ILE A 109 -24.89 18.47 -48.94
C ILE A 109 -25.45 18.06 -50.33
N PRO A 110 -24.61 17.43 -51.19
CA PRO A 110 -24.98 16.18 -51.88
C PRO A 110 -23.91 15.07 -51.74
N ARG A 111 -24.19 13.88 -52.30
CA ARG A 111 -23.54 12.58 -52.02
C ARG A 111 -22.37 12.21 -52.95
N ASP A 112 -21.59 11.25 -52.44
CA ASP A 112 -20.79 10.18 -53.10
C ASP A 112 -19.38 10.47 -53.65
N ASP A 113 -18.57 9.41 -53.48
CA ASP A 113 -17.33 9.00 -54.16
C ASP A 113 -16.01 9.80 -53.97
N GLY A 114 -15.00 9.17 -53.36
CA GLY A 114 -13.58 9.54 -53.50
C GLY A 114 -12.71 9.38 -52.25
N GLU A 115 -11.72 8.48 -52.30
CA GLU A 115 -10.55 8.46 -51.39
C GLU A 115 -9.48 9.47 -51.87
N ASP A 116 -8.41 9.68 -51.07
CA ASP A 116 -7.18 10.47 -51.36
C ASP A 116 -7.18 12.02 -51.18
N ASP A 117 -7.41 12.55 -49.96
CA ASP A 117 -7.16 13.98 -49.65
C ASP A 117 -6.42 14.29 -48.30
N GLU A 118 -6.15 13.30 -47.44
CA GLU A 118 -5.47 13.55 -46.14
C GLU A 118 -3.93 13.63 -46.25
N ASP A 119 -3.35 13.05 -47.30
CA ASP A 119 -1.90 12.86 -47.45
C ASP A 119 -1.13 14.16 -47.80
N GLU A 120 -1.78 15.14 -48.43
CA GLU A 120 -1.11 16.39 -48.84
C GLU A 120 -1.07 17.45 -47.73
N GLN A 121 -2.03 17.50 -46.80
CA GLN A 121 -1.93 18.38 -45.63
C GLN A 121 -0.80 17.94 -44.69
N PHE A 122 -0.61 16.63 -44.50
CA PHE A 122 0.44 16.11 -43.63
C PHE A 122 1.85 16.43 -44.16
N ARG A 123 2.08 16.29 -45.47
CA ARG A 123 3.38 16.63 -46.10
C ARG A 123 3.71 18.13 -46.00
N ARG A 124 2.71 19.02 -46.09
CA ARG A 124 2.93 20.47 -45.94
C ARG A 124 3.29 20.87 -44.51
N ALA A 125 2.75 20.18 -43.50
CA ALA A 125 3.09 20.42 -42.09
C ALA A 125 4.56 20.04 -41.77
N ILE A 126 5.05 18.91 -42.32
CA ILE A 126 6.44 18.48 -42.13
C ILE A 126 7.41 19.47 -42.80
N ALA A 127 7.14 19.89 -44.04
CA ALA A 127 8.00 20.83 -44.76
C ALA A 127 8.15 22.19 -44.03
N ALA A 128 7.07 22.70 -43.42
CA ALA A 128 7.13 23.93 -42.62
C ALA A 128 7.99 23.77 -41.36
N SER A 129 7.95 22.61 -40.70
CA SER A 129 8.74 22.32 -39.51
C SER A 129 10.25 22.17 -39.80
N GLU A 130 10.61 21.60 -40.95
CA GLU A 130 12.01 21.52 -41.39
C GLU A 130 12.60 22.90 -41.78
N GLU A 131 11.77 23.82 -42.27
CA GLU A 131 12.21 25.18 -42.63
C GLU A 131 12.42 26.06 -41.37
N GLU A 132 11.56 25.93 -40.35
CA GLU A 132 11.74 26.61 -39.06
C GLU A 132 13.02 26.14 -38.32
N ALA A 133 13.39 24.87 -38.45
CA ALA A 133 14.60 24.31 -37.87
C ALA A 133 15.92 24.88 -38.45
N ARG A 134 15.88 25.57 -39.61
CA ARG A 134 17.07 26.12 -40.30
C ARG A 134 17.41 27.57 -39.93
N ALA A 135 16.62 28.24 -39.08
CA ALA A 135 16.84 29.65 -38.74
C ALA A 135 17.91 29.87 -37.64
N PRO A 136 18.93 30.73 -37.85
CA PRO A 136 20.04 30.91 -36.89
C PRO A 136 19.66 31.80 -35.69
N LYS A 137 19.85 31.28 -34.47
CA LYS A 137 19.55 31.98 -33.21
C LYS A 137 20.60 33.05 -32.85
N ARG A 138 20.15 34.28 -32.54
CA ARG A 138 20.99 35.37 -32.02
C ARG A 138 21.47 35.08 -30.58
N GLN A 139 22.75 35.36 -30.31
CA GLN A 139 23.35 35.26 -28.99
C GLN A 139 23.08 36.50 -28.11
N LYS A 140 23.02 36.29 -26.79
CA LYS A 140 23.44 37.28 -25.78
C LYS A 140 24.27 36.57 -24.71
N ARG A 141 25.23 37.28 -24.12
CA ARG A 141 26.43 36.77 -23.47
C ARG A 141 26.58 37.41 -22.09
N GLU A 142 26.82 36.61 -21.06
CA GLU A 142 27.47 37.03 -19.81
C GLU A 142 28.57 36.00 -19.46
N GLU A 143 29.53 36.40 -18.64
CA GLU A 143 30.91 35.91 -18.72
C GLU A 143 31.26 34.88 -17.63
N THR A 144 31.90 33.77 -18.02
CA THR A 144 32.52 32.79 -17.11
C THR A 144 34.05 32.95 -17.06
N PRO A 145 34.72 32.70 -15.91
CA PRO A 145 36.15 33.00 -15.73
C PRO A 145 37.08 32.10 -16.56
N GLU A 146 38.26 32.65 -16.94
CA GLU A 146 39.24 31.98 -17.81
C GLU A 146 39.77 30.64 -17.26
N GLU A 147 39.71 30.42 -15.95
CA GLU A 147 40.16 29.18 -15.31
C GLU A 147 39.22 28.00 -15.58
N GLU A 148 37.91 28.24 -15.77
CA GLU A 148 36.96 27.23 -16.26
C GLU A 148 37.22 26.89 -17.73
N ARG A 149 37.58 27.90 -18.55
CA ARG A 149 37.96 27.70 -19.96
C ARG A 149 39.18 26.79 -20.08
N ARG A 150 40.23 27.02 -19.28
CA ARG A 150 41.44 26.18 -19.30
C ARG A 150 41.14 24.74 -18.88
N GLN A 151 40.30 24.54 -17.86
CA GLN A 151 39.86 23.20 -17.44
C GLN A 151 39.00 22.50 -18.51
N LEU A 152 38.19 23.26 -19.27
CA LEU A 152 37.41 22.72 -20.39
C LEU A 152 38.30 22.29 -21.57
N GLU A 153 39.31 23.10 -21.92
CA GLU A 153 40.28 22.78 -22.98
C GLU A 153 41.14 21.56 -22.59
N GLU A 154 41.58 21.47 -21.33
CA GLU A 154 42.34 20.33 -20.81
C GLU A 154 41.49 19.03 -20.79
N ALA A 155 40.20 19.14 -20.45
CA ALA A 155 39.25 18.03 -20.51
C ALA A 155 38.92 17.59 -21.96
N MET A 156 38.77 18.54 -22.90
CA MET A 156 38.58 18.22 -24.32
C MET A 156 39.82 17.57 -24.94
N ALA A 157 41.03 18.04 -24.60
CA ALA A 157 42.28 17.44 -25.05
C ALA A 157 42.43 16.00 -24.52
N ALA A 158 42.05 15.73 -23.26
CA ALA A 158 42.03 14.39 -22.69
C ALA A 158 41.01 13.46 -23.38
N SER A 159 39.86 14.00 -23.81
CA SER A 159 38.81 13.23 -24.50
C SER A 159 39.15 12.88 -25.95
N LEU A 160 40.10 13.57 -26.59
CA LEU A 160 40.54 13.32 -27.97
C LEU A 160 41.66 12.27 -28.10
N ALA A 161 42.17 11.75 -26.97
CA ALA A 161 43.34 10.87 -26.93
C ALA A 161 43.04 9.36 -26.69
N ALA A 162 41.76 8.96 -26.62
CA ALA A 162 41.36 7.56 -26.40
C ALA A 162 40.38 7.07 -27.49
N PRO A 163 40.62 5.91 -28.14
CA PRO A 163 39.76 5.43 -29.21
C PRO A 163 38.53 4.69 -28.69
N GLY A 164 37.34 5.18 -29.05
CA GLY A 164 36.05 4.52 -28.87
C GLY A 164 34.99 5.23 -29.71
N GLU A 165 34.22 4.49 -30.50
CA GLU A 165 33.24 5.08 -31.42
C GLU A 165 32.00 5.63 -30.69
N PRO A 166 31.33 6.67 -31.21
CA PRO A 166 30.29 7.39 -30.48
C PRO A 166 28.91 6.75 -30.64
N ILE A 167 28.20 6.54 -29.54
CA ILE A 167 26.78 6.16 -29.52
C ILE A 167 25.92 7.42 -29.52
N ALA A 168 25.05 7.55 -30.53
CA ALA A 168 24.08 8.63 -30.64
C ALA A 168 22.88 8.44 -29.69
N ALA A 169 22.11 9.51 -29.47
CA ALA A 169 20.86 9.42 -28.72
C ALA A 169 19.84 8.55 -29.47
N HIS A 170 19.37 7.47 -28.83
CA HIS A 170 18.29 6.65 -29.37
C HIS A 170 16.94 7.35 -29.16
N GLU A 171 16.33 7.79 -30.25
CA GLU A 171 14.87 7.70 -30.39
C GLU A 171 14.51 6.21 -30.48
N THR A 172 13.42 5.79 -29.83
CA THR A 172 12.94 4.41 -29.90
C THR A 172 12.43 4.11 -31.30
N THR A 173 13.07 3.16 -31.99
CA THR A 173 12.67 2.74 -33.34
C THR A 173 11.52 1.72 -33.27
N SER A 174 10.84 1.50 -34.40
CA SER A 174 9.87 0.40 -34.56
C SER A 174 10.44 -0.95 -34.13
N ASP A 175 11.72 -1.17 -34.39
CA ASP A 175 12.43 -2.42 -34.11
C ASP A 175 12.62 -2.65 -32.61
N ASP A 176 12.75 -1.58 -31.81
CA ASP A 176 12.80 -1.68 -30.34
C ASP A 176 11.41 -2.03 -29.77
N GLU A 177 10.33 -1.48 -30.34
CA GLU A 177 8.96 -1.87 -29.98
C GLU A 177 8.63 -3.30 -30.42
N GLU A 178 9.02 -3.72 -31.63
CA GLU A 178 8.88 -5.11 -32.09
C GLU A 178 9.67 -6.09 -31.22
N ARG A 179 10.90 -5.75 -30.80
CA ARG A 179 11.69 -6.59 -29.86
C ARG A 179 11.03 -6.69 -28.49
N ILE A 180 10.48 -5.60 -27.96
CA ILE A 180 9.73 -5.63 -26.71
C ILE A 180 8.44 -6.46 -26.86
N ASN A 181 7.73 -6.35 -27.99
CA ASN A 181 6.53 -7.13 -28.26
C ASN A 181 6.85 -8.62 -28.49
N ALA A 182 7.96 -8.96 -29.14
CA ALA A 182 8.44 -10.33 -29.31
C ALA A 182 8.80 -10.96 -27.95
N ALA A 183 9.58 -10.26 -27.11
CA ALA A 183 9.90 -10.73 -25.76
C ALA A 183 8.65 -10.90 -24.88
N ASN A 184 7.66 -10.00 -25.01
CA ASN A 184 6.37 -10.16 -24.33
C ASN A 184 5.57 -11.36 -24.87
N ALA A 185 5.57 -11.62 -26.18
CA ALA A 185 4.90 -12.77 -26.77
C ALA A 185 5.55 -14.09 -26.36
N GLU A 186 6.88 -14.15 -26.34
CA GLU A 186 7.66 -15.31 -25.88
C GLU A 186 7.43 -15.58 -24.39
N TYR A 187 7.35 -14.54 -23.55
CA TYR A 187 6.97 -14.66 -22.15
C TYR A 187 5.55 -15.21 -21.96
N GLN A 188 4.57 -14.80 -22.77
CA GLN A 188 3.21 -15.38 -22.70
C GLN A 188 3.20 -16.84 -23.19
N ALA A 189 3.91 -17.16 -24.28
CA ALA A 189 4.03 -18.53 -24.79
C ALA A 189 4.66 -19.47 -23.75
N SER A 190 5.71 -19.03 -23.04
CA SER A 190 6.34 -19.75 -21.93
C SER A 190 5.34 -20.02 -20.79
N ARG A 191 4.51 -19.03 -20.43
CA ARG A 191 3.44 -19.20 -19.42
C ARG A 191 2.32 -20.13 -19.88
N GLU A 192 1.98 -20.15 -21.16
CA GLU A 192 0.99 -21.08 -21.70
C GLU A 192 1.51 -22.52 -21.76
N ALA A 193 2.76 -22.72 -22.16
CA ALA A 193 3.43 -24.03 -22.10
C ALA A 193 3.47 -24.58 -20.66
N PHE A 194 3.80 -23.74 -19.67
CA PHE A 194 3.76 -24.12 -18.26
C PHE A 194 2.35 -24.52 -17.79
N ARG A 195 1.31 -23.76 -18.19
CA ARG A 195 -0.10 -24.10 -17.90
C ARG A 195 -0.55 -25.40 -18.56
N GLU A 196 -0.09 -25.68 -19.78
CA GLU A 196 -0.39 -26.91 -20.49
C GLU A 196 0.28 -28.13 -19.83
N GLU A 197 1.53 -27.99 -19.36
CA GLU A 197 2.17 -29.04 -18.59
C GLU A 197 1.51 -29.28 -17.21
N GLU A 198 1.07 -28.22 -16.50
CA GLU A 198 0.24 -28.36 -15.29
C GLU A 198 -1.07 -29.11 -15.58
N ARG A 199 -1.76 -28.79 -16.69
CA ARG A 199 -2.96 -29.54 -17.12
C ARG A 199 -2.66 -31.00 -17.44
N ARG A 200 -1.54 -31.29 -18.12
CA ARG A 200 -1.09 -32.65 -18.43
C ARG A 200 -0.83 -33.45 -17.14
N ARG A 201 -0.05 -32.89 -16.21
CA ARG A 201 0.23 -33.50 -14.88
C ARG A 201 -1.05 -33.73 -14.07
N ARG A 202 -2.01 -32.80 -14.13
CA ARG A 202 -3.34 -32.95 -13.49
C ARG A 202 -4.18 -34.05 -14.13
N ALA A 203 -4.18 -34.18 -15.46
CA ALA A 203 -4.87 -35.24 -16.19
C ALA A 203 -4.27 -36.64 -15.93
N GLU A 204 -2.95 -36.73 -15.80
CA GLU A 204 -2.24 -37.95 -15.37
C GLU A 204 -2.62 -38.35 -13.93
N ARG A 205 -2.74 -37.38 -13.02
CA ARG A 205 -3.11 -37.61 -11.61
C ARG A 205 -4.56 -38.09 -11.42
N ILE A 206 -5.46 -37.80 -12.36
CA ILE A 206 -6.87 -38.22 -12.33
C ILE A 206 -7.05 -39.70 -12.76
N LYS A 207 -6.04 -40.32 -13.39
CA LYS A 207 -6.09 -41.73 -13.83
C LYS A 207 -5.78 -42.77 -12.73
N VAL A 208 -5.53 -42.34 -11.49
CA VAL A 208 -5.24 -43.25 -10.36
C VAL A 208 -6.47 -43.38 -9.45
N PRO A 209 -7.09 -44.57 -9.32
CA PRO A 209 -8.24 -44.75 -8.43
C PRO A 209 -7.83 -44.70 -6.95
N PRO A 210 -8.69 -44.20 -6.05
CA PRO A 210 -8.34 -43.98 -4.65
C PRO A 210 -8.29 -45.30 -3.85
N VAL A 211 -7.22 -45.48 -3.09
CA VAL A 211 -7.12 -46.50 -2.03
C VAL A 211 -7.88 -46.00 -0.80
N ALA A 212 -8.82 -46.81 -0.29
CA ALA A 212 -9.65 -46.45 0.85
C ALA A 212 -8.83 -46.34 2.16
N SER A 213 -8.99 -45.23 2.88
CA SER A 213 -8.42 -45.03 4.22
C SER A 213 -9.40 -45.45 5.32
N ALA A 214 -8.94 -46.29 6.25
CA ALA A 214 -9.72 -46.71 7.40
C ALA A 214 -9.73 -45.65 8.52
N THR A 215 -10.88 -45.47 9.17
CA THR A 215 -11.05 -44.66 10.39
C THR A 215 -10.83 -45.50 11.65
N PRO A 216 -10.29 -44.92 12.75
CA PRO A 216 -10.27 -45.55 14.06
C PRO A 216 -11.34 -44.94 14.99
N GLU A 217 -12.26 -45.79 15.49
CA GLU A 217 -13.09 -45.48 16.67
C GLU A 217 -12.90 -46.54 17.75
N THR A 218 -13.01 -46.12 19.02
CA THR A 218 -12.63 -46.91 20.21
C THR A 218 -13.80 -47.12 21.17
N ALA A 219 -14.31 -48.35 21.28
CA ALA A 219 -15.12 -48.79 22.43
C ALA A 219 -15.21 -50.34 22.56
N LEU A 220 -14.47 -50.88 23.54
CA LEU A 220 -14.71 -51.98 24.52
C LEU A 220 -15.66 -53.21 24.22
N PRO A 221 -15.52 -54.34 24.96
CA PRO A 221 -15.56 -55.69 24.35
C PRO A 221 -16.82 -56.57 24.51
N THR A 222 -16.73 -57.74 23.86
CA THR A 222 -17.70 -58.83 23.57
C THR A 222 -18.24 -59.64 24.77
N PRO A 223 -19.27 -60.50 24.53
CA PRO A 223 -18.99 -61.95 24.34
C PRO A 223 -19.77 -62.64 23.16
N PRO A 224 -19.44 -63.92 22.80
CA PRO A 224 -19.83 -64.58 21.52
C PRO A 224 -20.66 -65.90 21.75
N PRO A 225 -20.74 -66.91 20.83
CA PRO A 225 -20.84 -66.95 19.35
C PRO A 225 -22.01 -67.85 18.80
N SER A 226 -22.31 -67.78 17.49
CA SER A 226 -22.77 -68.93 16.67
C SER A 226 -22.72 -68.57 15.17
N THR A 227 -21.76 -69.03 14.37
CA THR A 227 -21.76 -70.30 13.59
C THR A 227 -22.89 -70.41 12.55
N THR A 228 -22.60 -70.20 11.26
CA THR A 228 -22.65 -71.21 10.16
C THR A 228 -22.40 -70.57 8.78
N ALA A 229 -21.51 -71.16 8.00
CA ALA A 229 -21.43 -71.02 6.52
C ALA A 229 -22.16 -72.24 5.88
N PRO A 230 -22.06 -72.55 4.56
CA PRO A 230 -21.60 -71.80 3.38
C PRO A 230 -22.72 -71.73 2.29
N THR A 231 -22.47 -71.42 1.02
CA THR A 231 -22.23 -72.45 -0.04
C THR A 231 -21.91 -71.78 -1.39
N SER A 232 -20.99 -72.44 -2.11
CA SER A 232 -20.44 -72.34 -3.49
C SER A 232 -21.42 -72.04 -4.65
N VAL A 233 -21.02 -71.78 -5.91
CA VAL A 233 -20.11 -72.47 -6.88
C VAL A 233 -19.67 -71.45 -7.96
N ALA A 234 -18.38 -71.27 -8.31
CA ALA A 234 -17.58 -71.85 -9.44
C ALA A 234 -18.16 -71.60 -10.88
N THR A 235 -17.41 -71.49 -12.00
CA THR A 235 -16.05 -71.98 -12.39
C THR A 235 -15.53 -71.27 -13.66
N SER A 236 -14.19 -71.08 -13.80
CA SER A 236 -13.33 -71.14 -15.01
C SER A 236 -13.63 -70.28 -16.28
N SER A 237 -12.71 -69.95 -17.20
CA SER A 237 -11.33 -70.39 -17.51
C SER A 237 -10.54 -69.33 -18.30
N ASP A 238 -9.21 -69.30 -18.14
CA ASP A 238 -8.21 -68.63 -19.00
C ASP A 238 -7.62 -69.64 -20.02
N PRO A 239 -6.94 -69.24 -21.14
CA PRO A 239 -5.46 -69.30 -21.11
C PRO A 239 -4.64 -68.41 -22.11
N SER A 240 -3.43 -68.00 -21.68
CA SER A 240 -2.15 -67.97 -22.47
C SER A 240 -1.98 -66.97 -23.66
N GLU A 241 -0.79 -66.53 -24.12
CA GLU A 241 0.62 -66.77 -23.75
C GLU A 241 1.55 -65.57 -24.15
N GLN A 242 2.85 -65.61 -23.80
CA GLN A 242 3.84 -64.50 -23.96
C GLN A 242 4.75 -64.63 -25.22
N PRO A 243 5.65 -63.66 -25.54
CA PRO A 243 7.06 -63.75 -25.03
C PRO A 243 7.91 -62.44 -24.86
N LEU A 244 8.74 -62.40 -23.78
CA LEU A 244 10.22 -62.14 -23.71
C LEU A 244 10.86 -60.90 -24.41
N PHE A 245 12.00 -60.28 -24.03
CA PHE A 245 12.95 -60.17 -22.88
C PHE A 245 13.77 -58.86 -23.16
N ASN A 246 14.35 -58.09 -22.21
CA ASN A 246 15.61 -58.41 -21.51
C ASN A 246 15.95 -57.37 -20.40
N ARG A 247 16.80 -57.75 -19.44
CA ARG A 247 17.36 -56.96 -18.30
C ARG A 247 18.83 -56.55 -18.60
N PRO A 248 19.53 -55.66 -17.85
CA PRO A 248 19.62 -55.49 -16.38
C PRO A 248 19.32 -54.04 -15.92
N TYR A 249 19.66 -53.50 -14.73
CA TYR A 249 20.47 -53.94 -13.57
C TYR A 249 19.89 -53.34 -12.25
N VAL A 250 20.45 -53.68 -11.07
CA VAL A 250 20.15 -53.01 -9.79
C VAL A 250 21.45 -52.78 -9.00
N ASP A 251 21.74 -51.54 -8.61
CA ASP A 251 22.82 -51.22 -7.67
C ASP A 251 22.27 -51.10 -6.24
N SER A 252 22.73 -51.98 -5.36
CA SER A 252 22.16 -52.25 -4.03
C SER A 252 22.74 -51.40 -2.89
N ALA A 253 23.37 -50.26 -3.21
CA ALA A 253 24.12 -49.44 -2.25
C ALA A 253 23.30 -48.37 -1.49
N LYS A 254 22.01 -48.14 -1.82
CA LYS A 254 21.21 -47.00 -1.27
C LYS A 254 20.04 -47.38 -0.35
N LEU A 255 19.88 -48.66 0.00
CA LEU A 255 18.84 -49.12 0.94
C LEU A 255 19.37 -49.56 2.32
N SER A 256 20.67 -49.82 2.45
CA SER A 256 21.34 -50.10 3.73
C SER A 256 21.48 -48.84 4.60
N ASP A 257 21.84 -47.71 3.98
CA ASP A 257 22.19 -46.46 4.69
C ASP A 257 20.97 -45.83 5.42
N ARG A 258 19.79 -45.87 4.79
CA ARG A 258 18.54 -45.38 5.41
C ARG A 258 18.11 -46.21 6.63
N ALA A 259 18.35 -47.52 6.60
CA ALA A 259 18.09 -48.42 7.73
C ALA A 259 19.13 -48.24 8.86
N GLN A 260 20.40 -48.01 8.52
CA GLN A 260 21.45 -47.70 9.50
C GLN A 260 21.19 -46.36 10.21
N MET A 261 20.83 -45.31 9.49
CA MET A 261 20.48 -44.01 10.09
C MET A 261 19.27 -44.09 11.02
N GLU A 262 18.26 -44.91 10.70
CA GLU A 262 17.10 -45.11 11.57
C GLU A 262 17.41 -45.97 12.80
N GLN A 263 18.22 -47.03 12.66
CA GLN A 263 18.74 -47.77 13.82
C GLN A 263 19.60 -46.88 14.72
N GLU A 264 20.45 -46.01 14.16
CA GLU A 264 21.26 -45.10 14.94
C GLU A 264 20.42 -44.02 15.65
N ARG A 265 19.38 -43.50 14.99
CA ARG A 265 18.38 -42.59 15.60
C ARG A 265 17.70 -43.23 16.80
N LEU A 266 17.27 -44.49 16.67
CA LEU A 266 16.62 -45.26 17.74
C LEU A 266 17.59 -45.63 18.86
N ALA A 267 18.82 -46.02 18.54
CA ALA A 267 19.87 -46.31 19.53
C ALA A 267 20.24 -45.07 20.36
N ARG A 268 20.36 -43.88 19.73
CA ARG A 268 20.54 -42.59 20.40
C ARG A 268 19.32 -42.14 21.24
N GLN A 269 18.16 -42.75 21.04
CA GLN A 269 16.95 -42.51 21.85
C GLN A 269 16.87 -43.48 23.03
N ALA A 270 17.19 -44.76 22.82
CA ALA A 270 17.34 -45.76 23.89
C ALA A 270 18.45 -45.39 24.89
N ALA A 271 19.61 -44.94 24.40
CA ALA A 271 20.74 -44.53 25.24
C ALA A 271 20.44 -43.33 26.17
N ARG A 272 19.44 -42.50 25.84
CA ARG A 272 18.97 -41.40 26.70
C ARG A 272 17.93 -41.83 27.75
N ASN A 273 17.21 -42.93 27.50
CA ASN A 273 16.22 -43.47 28.43
C ASN A 273 16.78 -44.55 29.38
N ALA A 274 18.06 -44.92 29.24
CA ALA A 274 18.69 -46.04 29.96
C ALA A 274 19.84 -45.64 30.91
N GLN A 275 19.87 -44.40 31.39
CA GLN A 275 20.81 -43.95 32.45
C GLN A 275 20.07 -43.84 33.79
N PRO A 276 20.42 -44.64 34.82
CA PRO A 276 19.74 -44.65 36.11
C PRO A 276 20.19 -43.50 37.02
N SER A 277 19.31 -43.10 37.93
CA SER A 277 19.59 -42.13 39.00
C SER A 277 20.71 -42.62 39.92
N GLY A 278 21.87 -41.95 39.87
CA GLY A 278 23.01 -42.19 40.76
C GLY A 278 23.18 -41.07 41.79
N SER A 279 23.08 -41.41 43.07
CA SER A 279 23.19 -40.49 44.21
C SER A 279 24.64 -40.30 44.69
N ASN A 280 24.91 -39.15 45.34
CA ASN A 280 25.76 -38.92 46.53
C ASN A 280 26.66 -37.67 46.44
N PRO A 281 27.14 -37.11 47.58
CA PRO A 281 26.56 -37.11 48.92
C PRO A 281 26.41 -35.69 49.51
N ALA A 282 25.57 -35.55 50.54
CA ALA A 282 25.62 -34.37 51.41
C ALA A 282 26.82 -34.47 52.38
N VAL A 283 27.55 -33.38 52.56
CA VAL A 283 28.40 -33.18 53.74
C VAL A 283 27.79 -32.05 54.55
N SER A 284 27.47 -32.36 55.81
CA SER A 284 26.93 -31.41 56.77
C SER A 284 28.04 -30.64 57.46
N SER A 285 27.79 -29.36 57.74
CA SER A 285 28.28 -28.74 58.96
C SER A 285 27.20 -27.82 59.53
N SER A 286 26.76 -28.15 60.74
CA SER A 286 25.72 -27.45 61.48
C SER A 286 26.32 -26.34 62.36
N THR A 287 25.43 -25.52 62.93
CA THR A 287 25.52 -24.60 64.10
C THR A 287 25.08 -23.17 63.73
N LYS A 288 24.30 -22.43 64.54
CA LYS A 288 23.74 -22.68 65.89
C LYS A 288 22.56 -21.72 66.18
N GLY A 289 21.50 -22.23 66.82
CA GLY A 289 20.57 -21.45 67.68
C GLY A 289 19.53 -20.52 66.99
N ALA A 290 18.37 -20.23 67.61
CA ALA A 290 17.81 -20.80 68.84
C ALA A 290 16.27 -20.62 68.96
N SER A 291 15.63 -21.60 69.59
CA SER A 291 14.51 -21.49 70.55
C SER A 291 13.14 -20.88 70.15
N THR A 292 12.10 -21.74 70.15
CA THR A 292 10.76 -21.59 70.81
C THR A 292 9.90 -20.33 70.57
N SER A 293 8.57 -20.43 70.39
CA SER A 293 7.62 -21.25 71.19
C SER A 293 6.41 -21.79 70.42
N GLN A 294 5.74 -22.77 71.03
CA GLN A 294 4.52 -23.43 70.56
C GLN A 294 3.24 -22.64 70.90
N ALA A 295 2.21 -22.74 70.06
CA ALA A 295 0.80 -22.96 70.47
C ALA A 295 -0.06 -23.37 69.25
N ILE A 296 -1.08 -24.22 69.47
CA ILE A 296 -2.00 -24.85 68.50
C ILE A 296 -3.39 -24.87 69.18
N PRO A 297 -4.55 -24.99 68.48
CA PRO A 297 -5.04 -24.45 67.21
C PRO A 297 -6.28 -23.53 67.43
N LEU A 298 -6.97 -23.11 66.36
CA LEU A 298 -8.44 -23.26 66.24
C LEU A 298 -8.93 -22.94 64.81
N GLN A 299 -9.99 -23.63 64.38
CA GLN A 299 -10.63 -23.49 63.07
C GLN A 299 -11.69 -22.36 63.09
N ALA A 300 -11.86 -21.62 61.99
CA ALA A 300 -13.07 -21.66 61.13
C ALA A 300 -13.27 -20.43 60.20
N SER A 301 -13.80 -20.73 59.00
CA SER A 301 -14.69 -19.91 58.15
C SER A 301 -14.30 -18.51 57.63
N ALA A 302 -14.12 -18.47 56.30
CA ALA A 302 -14.77 -17.57 55.32
C ALA A 302 -14.35 -16.08 55.17
N GLY A 303 -14.06 -15.70 53.92
CA GLY A 303 -13.99 -14.31 53.42
C GLY A 303 -12.64 -13.91 52.79
N PRO A 304 -12.56 -13.67 51.46
CA PRO A 304 -11.29 -13.35 50.82
C PRO A 304 -10.92 -11.86 50.98
N SER A 305 -9.83 -11.57 51.71
CA SER A 305 -9.24 -10.22 51.80
C SER A 305 -7.78 -10.21 51.38
N ARG A 306 -7.56 -9.88 50.10
CA ARG A 306 -6.50 -9.01 49.55
C ARG A 306 -5.18 -8.90 50.35
N ALA A 307 -4.16 -9.64 49.89
CA ALA A 307 -2.74 -9.30 50.04
C ALA A 307 -2.00 -9.74 48.75
N THR A 308 -1.67 -8.84 47.84
CA THR A 308 -0.34 -8.19 47.74
C THR A 308 0.84 -9.18 47.76
N GLY A 309 0.97 -9.97 46.69
CA GLY A 309 2.20 -10.66 46.32
C GLY A 309 2.75 -10.08 45.00
N SER A 310 3.54 -9.00 45.07
CA SER A 310 4.21 -8.43 43.90
C SER A 310 5.26 -9.40 43.37
N HIS A 311 4.88 -10.22 42.39
CA HIS A 311 5.83 -10.87 41.50
C HIS A 311 5.91 -10.04 40.23
N SER A 312 6.90 -9.15 40.15
CA SER A 312 7.30 -8.51 38.90
C SER A 312 7.95 -9.56 38.00
N GLN A 313 7.13 -10.43 37.40
CA GLN A 313 7.58 -11.20 36.25
C GLN A 313 7.96 -10.19 35.17
N SER A 314 9.23 -10.18 34.79
CA SER A 314 9.69 -9.47 33.60
C SER A 314 9.01 -10.09 32.39
N THR A 315 7.86 -9.53 31.99
CA THR A 315 7.15 -9.96 30.79
C THR A 315 7.97 -9.50 29.60
N ALA A 316 8.52 -10.45 28.84
CA ALA A 316 9.23 -10.14 27.61
C ALA A 316 8.39 -9.19 26.73
N PRO A 317 9.00 -8.18 26.08
CA PRO A 317 8.29 -7.17 25.33
C PRO A 317 7.39 -7.83 24.28
N ARG A 318 6.09 -7.50 24.30
CA ARG A 318 5.08 -8.13 23.43
C ARG A 318 4.90 -7.35 22.14
N HIS A 319 4.54 -8.05 21.07
CA HIS A 319 4.14 -7.43 19.81
C HIS A 319 2.78 -6.73 20.01
N PRO A 320 2.62 -5.44 19.64
CA PRO A 320 1.47 -4.62 20.05
C PRO A 320 0.15 -5.00 19.36
N LEU A 321 0.25 -5.60 18.16
CA LEU A 321 -0.87 -6.08 17.35
C LEU A 321 -0.79 -7.61 17.12
N GLN A 322 -0.31 -8.40 18.09
CA GLN A 322 -0.34 -9.86 17.98
C GLN A 322 -0.66 -10.44 19.35
N ALA A 323 -1.92 -10.80 19.57
CA ALA A 323 -2.37 -11.27 20.87
C ALA A 323 -1.95 -12.75 21.08
N PRO A 324 -1.68 -13.18 22.32
CA PRO A 324 -1.36 -14.59 22.60
C PRO A 324 -2.55 -15.54 22.33
N GLY A 325 -3.77 -15.00 22.28
CA GLY A 325 -5.03 -15.75 22.25
C GLY A 325 -5.42 -16.29 23.64
N PRO A 326 -6.45 -17.16 23.72
CA PRO A 326 -7.31 -17.58 22.60
C PRO A 326 -8.14 -16.40 22.05
N PHE A 327 -8.48 -16.47 20.77
CA PHE A 327 -9.34 -15.48 20.11
C PHE A 327 -10.80 -15.96 20.13
N PRO A 328 -11.78 -15.04 20.05
CA PRO A 328 -13.17 -15.41 19.90
C PRO A 328 -13.45 -15.98 18.50
N SER A 329 -14.52 -16.76 18.37
CA SER A 329 -14.94 -17.32 17.08
C SER A 329 -16.46 -17.35 16.91
N ASP A 330 -16.92 -17.30 15.67
CA ASP A 330 -18.32 -17.37 15.28
C ASP A 330 -18.55 -18.42 14.16
N ALA A 331 -19.71 -18.39 13.50
CA ALA A 331 -20.02 -19.26 12.38
C ALA A 331 -19.09 -19.04 11.16
N ALA A 332 -18.44 -17.88 11.05
CA ALA A 332 -17.54 -17.51 9.95
C ALA A 332 -16.04 -17.73 10.27
N GLY A 333 -15.65 -17.93 11.54
CA GLY A 333 -14.28 -18.30 11.92
C GLY A 333 -13.77 -17.64 13.20
N GLU A 334 -12.46 -17.77 13.47
CA GLU A 334 -11.72 -16.94 14.44
C GLU A 334 -11.79 -15.46 14.00
N TYR A 335 -11.92 -14.53 14.95
CA TYR A 335 -12.00 -13.08 14.67
C TYR A 335 -11.21 -12.21 15.65
N TYR A 336 -10.82 -11.02 15.18
CA TYR A 336 -9.78 -10.17 15.79
C TYR A 336 -10.29 -8.76 16.14
N PRO A 337 -11.05 -8.57 17.25
CA PRO A 337 -11.62 -7.26 17.60
C PRO A 337 -10.57 -6.17 17.84
N ASP A 338 -9.42 -6.54 18.38
CA ASP A 338 -8.35 -5.61 18.78
C ASP A 338 -7.31 -5.36 17.69
N GLY A 339 -7.50 -5.95 16.50
CA GLY A 339 -6.55 -5.97 15.39
C GLY A 339 -5.42 -6.98 15.58
N GLU A 340 -5.05 -7.67 14.52
CA GLU A 340 -4.01 -8.69 14.49
C GLU A 340 -3.13 -8.52 13.24
N LEU A 341 -1.83 -8.41 13.43
CA LEU A 341 -0.80 -8.26 12.41
C LEU A 341 0.09 -9.51 12.42
N ARG A 342 0.19 -10.20 11.29
CA ARG A 342 1.01 -11.40 11.12
C ARG A 342 1.70 -11.38 9.76
N ASN A 343 2.76 -12.18 9.61
CA ASN A 343 3.36 -12.44 8.30
C ASN A 343 2.68 -13.63 7.61
N SER A 344 2.89 -13.80 6.30
CA SER A 344 2.28 -14.85 5.50
C SER A 344 2.76 -16.27 5.87
N THR A 345 1.85 -17.24 5.80
CA THR A 345 2.15 -18.67 5.95
C THR A 345 2.89 -19.20 4.72
N LEU A 346 4.21 -19.06 4.68
CA LEU A 346 5.02 -19.58 3.57
C LEU A 346 5.35 -21.08 3.68
N THR A 347 5.40 -21.74 2.52
CA THR A 347 5.78 -23.15 2.30
C THR A 347 7.30 -23.38 2.20
N ILE A 348 8.09 -22.31 2.15
CA ILE A 348 9.56 -22.31 2.12
C ILE A 348 10.15 -21.47 3.26
N GLY A 349 11.47 -21.53 3.43
CA GLY A 349 12.17 -20.90 4.55
C GLY A 349 12.15 -21.76 5.82
N GLN A 350 12.69 -21.20 6.90
CA GLN A 350 12.65 -21.82 8.22
C GLN A 350 11.23 -21.79 8.80
N GLU A 351 10.90 -22.82 9.56
CA GLU A 351 9.70 -22.88 10.38
C GLU A 351 9.70 -21.75 11.41
N THR A 352 8.53 -21.19 11.70
CA THR A 352 8.34 -20.17 12.73
C THR A 352 7.35 -20.66 13.80
N SER A 353 7.60 -20.29 15.05
CA SER A 353 6.66 -20.47 16.16
C SER A 353 5.72 -19.27 16.32
N GLU A 354 5.92 -18.20 15.55
CA GLU A 354 5.00 -17.05 15.50
C GLU A 354 3.74 -17.44 14.71
N ARG A 355 2.57 -16.92 15.12
CA ARG A 355 1.35 -17.13 14.36
C ARG A 355 1.45 -16.36 13.03
N THR A 356 1.19 -17.05 11.92
CA THR A 356 1.11 -16.49 10.56
C THR A 356 -0.35 -16.36 10.08
N PHE A 357 -0.54 -15.90 8.85
CA PHE A 357 -1.80 -15.96 8.11
C PHE A 357 -1.61 -16.58 6.72
N ASP A 358 -2.39 -17.60 6.38
CA ASP A 358 -2.64 -17.96 4.99
C ASP A 358 -3.84 -17.16 4.42
N ALA A 359 -4.09 -17.27 3.12
CA ALA A 359 -5.18 -16.52 2.48
C ALA A 359 -6.57 -16.91 3.03
N ARG A 360 -6.78 -18.18 3.40
CA ARG A 360 -8.04 -18.70 3.95
C ARG A 360 -8.24 -18.29 5.41
N ASP A 361 -7.18 -18.14 6.20
CA ASP A 361 -7.27 -17.54 7.54
C ASP A 361 -7.82 -16.10 7.49
N VAL A 362 -7.35 -15.33 6.51
CA VAL A 362 -7.76 -13.94 6.26
C VAL A 362 -9.21 -13.90 5.74
N ILE A 363 -9.57 -14.74 4.76
CA ILE A 363 -10.91 -14.77 4.16
C ILE A 363 -11.97 -15.35 5.12
N GLY A 364 -11.60 -16.29 5.97
CA GLY A 364 -12.53 -17.04 6.83
C GLY A 364 -13.40 -18.04 6.05
N ARG A 365 -14.49 -18.52 6.66
CA ARG A 365 -15.36 -19.54 6.04
C ARG A 365 -16.20 -18.92 4.92
N THR A 366 -15.84 -19.20 3.67
CA THR A 366 -16.49 -18.65 2.46
C THR A 366 -18.01 -18.85 2.41
N SER A 367 -18.52 -19.95 2.96
CA SER A 367 -19.97 -20.22 3.04
C SER A 367 -20.76 -19.20 3.87
N GLN A 368 -20.08 -18.45 4.75
CA GLN A 368 -20.68 -17.40 5.57
C GLN A 368 -20.52 -15.98 5.00
N ILE A 369 -19.86 -15.79 3.87
CA ILE A 369 -19.68 -14.46 3.28
C ILE A 369 -20.99 -14.00 2.60
N SER A 370 -21.30 -12.71 2.69
CA SER A 370 -22.45 -12.05 2.07
C SER A 370 -22.08 -10.92 1.09
N LEU A 371 -20.89 -10.31 1.23
CA LEU A 371 -20.33 -9.33 0.29
C LEU A 371 -18.80 -9.33 0.41
N ILE A 372 -18.12 -9.20 -0.72
CA ILE A 372 -16.66 -8.98 -0.80
C ILE A 372 -16.41 -7.65 -1.53
N ILE A 373 -15.58 -6.79 -0.95
CA ILE A 373 -14.95 -5.66 -1.64
C ILE A 373 -13.44 -5.85 -1.48
N MET A 374 -12.72 -6.06 -2.56
CA MET A 374 -11.29 -6.34 -2.52
C MET A 374 -10.51 -5.42 -3.44
N CYS A 375 -9.24 -5.19 -3.12
CA CYS A 375 -8.31 -4.48 -3.98
C CYS A 375 -6.97 -5.21 -4.03
N SER A 376 -6.34 -5.26 -5.21
CA SER A 376 -4.96 -5.72 -5.39
C SER A 376 -4.37 -5.17 -6.69
N PHE A 377 -3.04 -5.08 -6.74
CA PHE A 377 -2.30 -4.66 -7.93
C PHE A 377 -2.21 -5.79 -8.96
N VAL A 378 -1.65 -6.95 -8.57
CA VAL A 378 -1.67 -8.17 -9.38
C VAL A 378 -2.77 -9.10 -8.87
N ILE A 379 -3.52 -9.71 -9.79
CA ILE A 379 -4.59 -10.65 -9.51
C ILE A 379 -4.49 -11.82 -10.49
N ASP A 380 -4.42 -13.03 -9.94
CA ASP A 380 -4.64 -14.28 -10.66
C ASP A 380 -6.06 -14.76 -10.37
N ASN A 381 -6.95 -14.63 -11.36
CA ASN A 381 -8.35 -15.01 -11.23
C ASN A 381 -8.50 -16.53 -10.99
N GLU A 382 -7.70 -17.38 -11.66
CA GLU A 382 -7.77 -18.83 -11.50
C GLU A 382 -7.37 -19.26 -10.08
N TRP A 383 -6.43 -18.54 -9.45
CA TRP A 383 -6.07 -18.75 -8.06
C TRP A 383 -7.12 -18.21 -7.08
N LEU A 384 -7.72 -17.05 -7.36
CA LEU A 384 -8.82 -16.50 -6.55
C LEU A 384 -10.01 -17.46 -6.43
N ASP A 385 -10.38 -18.13 -7.52
CA ASP A 385 -11.45 -19.14 -7.56
C ASP A 385 -11.20 -20.32 -6.59
N THR A 386 -9.95 -20.52 -6.12
CA THR A 386 -9.60 -21.57 -5.15
C THR A 386 -9.72 -21.13 -3.69
N ILE A 387 -9.92 -19.84 -3.41
CA ILE A 387 -9.96 -19.26 -2.06
C ILE A 387 -11.20 -18.39 -1.78
N LEU A 388 -11.84 -17.82 -2.81
CA LEU A 388 -13.07 -17.04 -2.69
C LEU A 388 -14.32 -17.88 -3.05
N PRO A 389 -15.52 -17.49 -2.57
CA PRO A 389 -16.77 -18.04 -3.10
C PRO A 389 -17.03 -17.56 -4.55
N PRO A 390 -17.74 -18.36 -5.36
CA PRO A 390 -18.11 -17.95 -6.73
C PRO A 390 -18.88 -16.63 -6.77
N PRO A 391 -18.51 -15.67 -7.65
CA PRO A 391 -19.12 -14.34 -7.67
C PRO A 391 -20.59 -14.29 -8.07
N ASP A 392 -21.10 -15.30 -8.79
CA ASP A 392 -22.52 -15.47 -9.13
C ASP A 392 -23.42 -15.74 -7.91
N LYS A 393 -22.80 -16.18 -6.80
CA LYS A 393 -23.47 -16.55 -5.53
C LYS A 393 -23.22 -15.54 -4.42
N VAL A 394 -22.08 -14.85 -4.46
CA VAL A 394 -21.67 -13.87 -3.44
C VAL A 394 -21.27 -12.57 -4.14
N PRO A 395 -22.04 -11.47 -3.96
CA PRO A 395 -21.72 -10.16 -4.50
C PRO A 395 -20.26 -9.80 -4.24
N THR A 396 -19.51 -9.53 -5.31
CA THR A 396 -18.06 -9.31 -5.24
C THR A 396 -17.66 -8.10 -6.07
N ILE A 397 -16.91 -7.18 -5.45
CA ILE A 397 -16.33 -6.00 -6.10
C ILE A 397 -14.81 -6.15 -6.09
N VAL A 398 -14.19 -6.11 -7.26
CA VAL A 398 -12.74 -6.23 -7.41
C VAL A 398 -12.17 -4.93 -7.95
N ILE A 399 -11.42 -4.23 -7.12
CA ILE A 399 -10.69 -3.01 -7.49
C ILE A 399 -9.32 -3.43 -8.00
N ARG A 400 -9.04 -3.17 -9.29
CA ARG A 400 -7.83 -3.64 -9.97
C ARG A 400 -7.32 -2.59 -10.96
N PRO A 401 -6.01 -2.56 -11.29
CA PRO A 401 -5.53 -1.80 -12.43
C PRO A 401 -6.29 -2.19 -13.71
N HIS A 402 -6.53 -1.23 -14.61
CA HIS A 402 -6.98 -1.59 -15.95
C HIS A 402 -5.81 -2.23 -16.73
N PRO A 403 -6.09 -3.14 -17.68
CA PRO A 403 -5.06 -3.61 -18.60
C PRO A 403 -4.48 -2.45 -19.43
N ARG A 404 -3.26 -2.60 -19.95
CA ARG A 404 -2.59 -1.52 -20.72
C ARG A 404 -3.27 -1.31 -22.07
N GLU A 405 -3.65 -2.41 -22.71
CA GLU A 405 -4.42 -2.48 -23.95
C GLU A 405 -5.80 -1.81 -23.86
N ASN A 406 -6.30 -1.49 -22.66
CA ASN A 406 -7.54 -0.75 -22.45
C ASN A 406 -7.33 0.67 -21.90
N HIS A 407 -6.10 1.17 -21.87
CA HIS A 407 -5.83 2.58 -21.57
C HIS A 407 -6.06 3.46 -22.82
N PRO A 408 -6.70 4.65 -22.71
CA PRO A 408 -7.31 5.24 -21.51
C PRO A 408 -8.79 4.84 -21.29
N ALA A 409 -9.39 4.06 -22.20
CA ALA A 409 -10.83 3.79 -22.24
C ALA A 409 -11.45 3.31 -20.91
N TRP A 410 -10.72 2.48 -20.15
CA TRP A 410 -11.19 1.89 -18.89
C TRP A 410 -10.77 2.68 -17.64
N ASN A 411 -9.96 3.74 -17.79
CA ASN A 411 -9.46 4.54 -16.68
C ASN A 411 -10.62 5.21 -15.89
N GLY A 412 -10.72 4.95 -14.59
CA GLY A 412 -11.81 5.46 -13.74
C GLY A 412 -13.20 4.86 -13.99
N LYS A 413 -13.30 3.74 -14.73
CA LYS A 413 -14.58 3.08 -15.08
C LYS A 413 -14.96 1.97 -14.08
N VAL A 414 -16.20 1.51 -14.21
CA VAL A 414 -16.75 0.35 -13.50
C VAL A 414 -17.37 -0.60 -14.54
N GLN A 415 -17.13 -1.90 -14.43
CA GLN A 415 -17.58 -2.90 -15.40
C GLN A 415 -18.07 -4.18 -14.71
N ALA A 416 -19.34 -4.53 -14.91
CA ALA A 416 -19.86 -5.83 -14.55
C ALA A 416 -19.25 -6.93 -15.43
N GLN A 417 -18.96 -8.08 -14.83
CA GLN A 417 -18.35 -9.23 -15.52
C GLN A 417 -19.39 -10.34 -15.73
N PRO A 418 -19.23 -11.20 -16.77
CA PRO A 418 -20.10 -12.36 -16.98
C PRO A 418 -20.12 -13.35 -15.80
N THR A 419 -19.09 -13.32 -14.96
CA THR A 419 -18.93 -14.11 -13.73
C THR A 419 -19.77 -13.64 -12.55
N GLY A 420 -20.38 -12.45 -12.60
CA GLY A 420 -21.28 -11.90 -11.56
C GLY A 420 -20.65 -10.85 -10.64
N ASP A 421 -19.32 -10.73 -10.64
CA ASP A 421 -18.57 -9.65 -9.99
C ASP A 421 -18.57 -8.34 -10.80
N VAL A 422 -18.17 -7.26 -10.12
CA VAL A 422 -18.00 -5.93 -10.71
C VAL A 422 -16.57 -5.45 -10.51
N TYR A 423 -15.90 -5.11 -11.61
CA TYR A 423 -14.58 -4.53 -11.61
C TYR A 423 -14.63 -3.00 -11.48
N CYS A 424 -13.85 -2.46 -10.54
CA CYS A 424 -13.60 -1.03 -10.38
C CYS A 424 -12.17 -0.72 -10.81
N TYR A 425 -12.03 0.12 -11.85
CA TYR A 425 -10.73 0.58 -12.32
C TYR A 425 -10.42 1.95 -11.71
N PRO A 426 -9.40 2.08 -10.84
CA PRO A 426 -9.03 3.37 -10.24
C PRO A 426 -8.70 4.42 -11.30
N ARG A 427 -8.95 5.70 -10.99
CA ARG A 427 -8.62 6.78 -11.92
C ARG A 427 -7.15 7.17 -11.80
N MET A 428 -6.32 6.66 -12.70
CA MET A 428 -4.94 7.10 -12.84
C MET A 428 -4.88 8.51 -13.47
N VAL A 429 -3.92 9.32 -13.03
CA VAL A 429 -3.69 10.70 -13.50
C VAL A 429 -2.25 10.79 -14.01
N GLY A 430 -2.10 11.04 -15.31
CA GLY A 430 -0.82 10.95 -16.01
C GLY A 430 -0.34 9.51 -16.22
N ASP A 431 0.70 9.34 -17.01
CA ASP A 431 1.11 8.02 -17.55
C ASP A 431 1.99 7.21 -16.59
N TRP A 432 2.46 7.81 -15.50
CA TRP A 432 3.52 7.29 -14.63
C TRP A 432 3.07 7.06 -13.19
N GLY A 433 2.09 6.18 -13.00
CA GLY A 433 1.54 5.83 -11.69
C GLY A 433 1.14 4.35 -11.57
N SER A 434 0.71 3.92 -10.38
CA SER A 434 0.18 2.56 -10.17
C SER A 434 -0.94 2.49 -9.14
N ALA A 435 -1.94 1.66 -9.43
CA ALA A 435 -3.01 1.31 -8.48
C ALA A 435 -2.54 0.16 -7.57
N HIS A 436 -1.80 0.48 -6.51
CA HIS A 436 -0.95 -0.50 -5.81
C HIS A 436 -1.50 -0.97 -4.45
N MET A 437 -2.62 -0.40 -3.98
CA MET A 437 -3.36 -0.81 -2.78
C MET A 437 -3.71 -2.31 -2.77
N LYS A 438 -3.69 -2.91 -1.56
CA LYS A 438 -4.09 -4.31 -1.33
C LYS A 438 -4.90 -4.41 -0.04
N PHE A 439 -6.19 -4.74 -0.16
CA PHE A 439 -7.09 -4.85 1.00
C PHE A 439 -8.29 -5.75 0.72
N PHE A 440 -8.93 -6.20 1.81
CA PHE A 440 -10.26 -6.79 1.80
C PHE A 440 -11.20 -6.05 2.75
N TRP A 441 -12.46 -5.94 2.36
CA TRP A 441 -13.62 -5.78 3.23
C TRP A 441 -14.52 -6.99 2.97
N ILE A 442 -14.73 -7.82 3.99
CA ILE A 442 -15.53 -9.05 3.91
C ILE A 442 -16.66 -8.92 4.92
N PHE A 443 -17.89 -8.96 4.42
CA PHE A 443 -19.09 -8.97 5.25
C PHE A 443 -19.56 -10.41 5.41
N TYR A 444 -19.86 -10.81 6.64
CA TYR A 444 -20.37 -12.14 6.94
C TYR A 444 -21.85 -12.11 7.32
N LYS A 445 -22.53 -13.24 7.08
CA LYS A 445 -23.92 -13.51 7.48
C LYS A 445 -24.14 -13.46 9.00
N THR A 446 -23.07 -13.46 9.80
CA THR A 446 -23.11 -13.22 11.26
C THR A 446 -23.27 -11.73 11.61
N GLY A 447 -23.28 -10.83 10.64
CA GLY A 447 -23.27 -9.37 10.83
C GLY A 447 -21.88 -8.78 11.07
N ARG A 448 -20.85 -9.62 11.24
CA ARG A 448 -19.44 -9.22 11.38
C ARG A 448 -18.91 -8.66 10.06
N LEU A 449 -18.14 -7.58 10.15
CA LEU A 449 -17.28 -7.05 9.09
C LEU A 449 -15.83 -7.41 9.41
N ARG A 450 -15.07 -7.87 8.42
CA ARG A 450 -13.61 -7.95 8.46
C ARG A 450 -13.00 -6.94 7.52
N VAL A 451 -11.99 -6.20 8.00
CA VAL A 451 -11.10 -5.41 7.15
C VAL A 451 -9.71 -6.02 7.24
N ALA A 452 -9.06 -6.22 6.09
CA ALA A 452 -7.66 -6.61 6.02
C ALA A 452 -6.88 -5.64 5.12
N ILE A 453 -5.68 -5.24 5.55
CA ILE A 453 -4.75 -4.37 4.80
C ILE A 453 -3.40 -5.08 4.76
N MET A 454 -2.77 -5.18 3.58
CA MET A 454 -1.66 -6.11 3.37
C MET A 454 -0.65 -5.64 2.33
N SER A 455 0.51 -6.31 2.28
CA SER A 455 1.51 -6.13 1.21
C SER A 455 1.41 -7.16 0.08
N ALA A 456 0.71 -8.28 0.28
CA ALA A 456 0.56 -9.38 -0.67
C ALA A 456 -0.42 -9.06 -1.81
N ASN A 457 -0.01 -9.35 -3.05
CA ASN A 457 -0.92 -9.42 -4.20
C ASN A 457 -1.82 -10.66 -4.11
N MET A 458 -2.81 -10.73 -5.00
CA MET A 458 -3.75 -11.86 -5.08
C MET A 458 -3.26 -12.90 -6.08
N VAL A 459 -2.09 -13.47 -5.77
CA VAL A 459 -1.37 -14.45 -6.59
C VAL A 459 -0.68 -15.46 -5.67
N LYS A 460 -0.66 -16.74 -6.06
CA LYS A 460 -0.18 -17.84 -5.21
C LYS A 460 1.20 -17.61 -4.57
N TYR A 461 2.17 -17.11 -5.34
CA TYR A 461 3.56 -16.97 -4.88
C TYR A 461 3.74 -15.93 -3.75
N ASP A 462 2.92 -14.87 -3.72
CA ASP A 462 2.97 -13.84 -2.66
C ASP A 462 2.43 -14.36 -1.32
N TRP A 463 1.70 -15.48 -1.34
CA TRP A 463 1.18 -16.14 -0.14
C TRP A 463 1.97 -17.37 0.26
N GLU A 464 2.57 -18.10 -0.69
CA GLU A 464 3.29 -19.35 -0.42
C GLU A 464 4.81 -19.20 -0.37
N TRP A 465 5.43 -18.25 -1.07
CA TRP A 465 6.89 -18.23 -1.29
C TRP A 465 7.60 -16.93 -0.88
N ILE A 466 6.89 -15.80 -0.85
CA ILE A 466 7.50 -14.49 -0.57
C ILE A 466 6.87 -13.87 0.67
N GLU A 467 7.71 -13.41 1.61
CA GLU A 467 7.25 -12.87 2.89
C GLU A 467 6.45 -11.58 2.67
N ASN A 468 5.22 -11.58 3.19
CA ASN A 468 4.31 -10.44 3.18
C ASN A 468 3.76 -10.23 4.59
N THR A 469 3.33 -9.01 4.89
CA THR A 469 2.75 -8.64 6.18
C THR A 469 1.28 -8.28 5.99
N ILE A 470 0.42 -8.80 6.87
CA ILE A 470 -1.04 -8.75 6.77
C ILE A 470 -1.61 -8.28 8.11
N PHE A 471 -2.35 -7.17 8.09
CA PHE A 471 -3.20 -6.72 9.19
C PHE A 471 -4.63 -7.17 8.95
N VAL A 472 -5.29 -7.71 9.97
CA VAL A 472 -6.71 -8.08 9.97
C VAL A 472 -7.36 -7.51 11.23
N GLN A 473 -8.48 -6.81 11.09
CA GLN A 473 -9.34 -6.43 12.21
C GLN A 473 -10.80 -6.75 11.90
N ASP A 474 -11.52 -7.22 12.91
CA ASP A 474 -12.93 -7.58 12.82
C ASP A 474 -13.79 -6.63 13.66
N PHE A 475 -14.88 -6.16 13.07
CA PHE A 475 -15.81 -5.21 13.64
C PHE A 475 -17.19 -5.84 13.80
N LEU A 476 -17.75 -5.72 15.00
CA LEU A 476 -19.07 -6.26 15.33
C LEU A 476 -20.14 -5.17 15.17
N PRO A 477 -21.39 -5.53 14.84
CA PRO A 477 -22.47 -4.56 14.75
C PRO A 477 -22.83 -3.99 16.13
N LEU A 478 -23.05 -2.69 16.20
CA LEU A 478 -23.53 -1.99 17.38
C LEU A 478 -25.06 -2.14 17.52
N PRO A 479 -25.61 -2.13 18.75
CA PRO A 479 -27.07 -2.14 18.97
C PRO A 479 -27.79 -0.92 18.39
N ARG A 480 -27.08 0.20 18.20
CA ARG A 480 -27.54 1.45 17.58
C ARG A 480 -26.36 2.10 16.84
N PRO A 481 -26.58 2.76 15.69
CA PRO A 481 -25.50 3.46 14.99
C PRO A 481 -24.88 4.57 15.84
N VAL A 482 -23.57 4.81 15.66
CA VAL A 482 -22.82 5.89 16.30
C VAL A 482 -22.17 6.77 15.22
N PRO A 483 -22.48 8.08 15.16
CA PRO A 483 -21.90 8.97 14.17
C PRO A 483 -20.38 9.04 14.22
N LEU A 484 -19.75 8.99 13.05
CA LEU A 484 -18.30 9.10 12.92
C LEU A 484 -17.82 10.52 13.25
N ARG A 485 -16.61 10.60 13.82
CA ARG A 485 -16.00 11.87 14.28
C ARG A 485 -14.66 12.07 13.60
N GLU A 486 -14.31 13.33 13.36
CA GLU A 486 -13.03 13.71 12.75
C GLU A 486 -11.86 13.66 13.74
N ASP A 487 -12.09 14.08 14.98
CA ASP A 487 -11.11 14.22 16.05
C ASP A 487 -10.82 12.91 16.82
N HIS A 488 -11.26 11.77 16.29
CA HIS A 488 -11.24 10.50 17.00
C HIS A 488 -10.53 9.42 16.18
N LEU A 489 -9.28 9.06 16.57
CA LEU A 489 -8.46 8.08 15.84
C LEU A 489 -9.22 6.77 15.51
N PRO A 490 -10.05 6.19 16.41
CA PRO A 490 -10.79 4.99 16.06
C PRO A 490 -11.75 5.15 14.87
N HIS A 491 -12.24 6.37 14.61
CA HIS A 491 -13.09 6.70 13.47
C HIS A 491 -12.30 7.10 12.20
N ASP A 492 -10.96 7.18 12.24
CA ASP A 492 -10.15 7.48 11.06
C ASP A 492 -10.31 6.40 9.97
N LEU A 493 -10.22 5.13 10.36
CA LEU A 493 -10.33 3.99 9.44
C LEU A 493 -11.62 4.01 8.59
N PRO A 494 -12.84 4.03 9.16
CA PRO A 494 -14.05 4.09 8.35
C PRO A 494 -14.16 5.38 7.55
N ARG A 495 -13.71 6.53 8.06
CA ARG A 495 -13.74 7.81 7.31
C ARG A 495 -12.83 7.77 6.07
N GLN A 496 -11.61 7.25 6.19
CA GLN A 496 -10.71 7.09 5.04
C GLN A 496 -11.30 6.14 4.01
N PHE A 497 -11.91 5.02 4.43
CA PHE A 497 -12.55 4.08 3.50
C PHE A 497 -13.82 4.64 2.86
N THR A 498 -14.63 5.44 3.54
CA THR A 498 -15.76 6.16 2.91
C THR A 498 -15.29 7.07 1.77
N PHE A 499 -14.26 7.89 2.01
CA PHE A 499 -13.65 8.70 0.94
C PHE A 499 -13.12 7.82 -0.20
N LEU A 500 -12.38 6.76 0.14
CA LEU A 500 -11.74 5.87 -0.83
C LEU A 500 -12.76 5.11 -1.69
N PHE A 501 -13.86 4.62 -1.12
CA PHE A 501 -14.93 3.93 -1.84
C PHE A 501 -15.73 4.87 -2.76
N ILE A 502 -15.85 6.15 -2.41
CA ILE A 502 -16.36 7.18 -3.34
C ILE A 502 -15.36 7.37 -4.48
N HIS A 503 -14.07 7.54 -4.16
CA HIS A 503 -13.03 7.82 -5.16
C HIS A 503 -12.85 6.67 -6.17
N LEU A 504 -12.77 5.42 -5.68
CA LEU A 504 -12.61 4.18 -6.46
C LEU A 504 -13.91 3.69 -7.14
N LYS A 505 -15.00 4.46 -7.07
CA LYS A 505 -16.31 4.13 -7.67
C LYS A 505 -16.99 2.85 -7.14
N VAL A 506 -16.58 2.37 -5.96
CA VAL A 506 -17.22 1.25 -5.24
C VAL A 506 -18.71 1.52 -5.01
N HIS A 507 -19.10 2.77 -4.77
CA HIS A 507 -20.52 3.16 -4.67
C HIS A 507 -21.35 2.80 -5.93
N LYS A 508 -20.77 2.90 -7.13
CA LYS A 508 -21.46 2.51 -8.38
C LYS A 508 -21.53 1.00 -8.53
N ALA A 509 -20.46 0.29 -8.16
CA ALA A 509 -20.42 -1.17 -8.18
C ALA A 509 -21.39 -1.79 -7.17
N LEU A 510 -21.48 -1.24 -5.96
CA LEU A 510 -22.49 -1.64 -4.97
C LEU A 510 -23.89 -1.41 -5.49
N LYS A 511 -24.20 -0.23 -6.05
CA LYS A 511 -25.52 0.02 -6.64
C LYS A 511 -25.85 -1.00 -7.74
N TYR A 512 -24.93 -1.25 -8.66
CA TYR A 512 -25.13 -2.26 -9.71
C TYR A 512 -25.41 -3.65 -9.12
N LEU A 513 -24.64 -4.10 -8.12
CA LEU A 513 -24.85 -5.39 -7.47
C LEU A 513 -26.18 -5.46 -6.72
N THR A 514 -26.60 -4.39 -6.04
CA THR A 514 -27.92 -4.32 -5.38
C THR A 514 -29.06 -4.45 -6.39
N ASP A 515 -28.95 -3.77 -7.53
CA ASP A 515 -29.99 -3.74 -8.56
C ASP A 515 -30.04 -5.02 -9.41
N MET A 516 -28.88 -5.64 -9.71
CA MET A 516 -28.74 -6.68 -10.75
C MET A 516 -28.31 -8.07 -10.25
N HIS A 517 -27.64 -8.19 -9.09
CA HIS A 517 -27.12 -9.48 -8.63
C HIS A 517 -28.25 -10.35 -8.02
N PRO A 518 -28.28 -11.68 -8.21
CA PRO A 518 -29.32 -12.55 -7.63
C PRO A 518 -29.45 -12.44 -6.10
N ALA A 519 -28.32 -12.25 -5.41
CA ALA A 519 -28.25 -11.98 -3.97
C ALA A 519 -28.21 -10.47 -3.59
N GLY A 520 -28.47 -9.55 -4.53
CA GLY A 520 -28.36 -8.10 -4.33
C GLY A 520 -29.19 -7.57 -3.15
N LYS A 521 -30.39 -8.11 -2.95
CA LYS A 521 -31.27 -7.78 -1.81
C LYS A 521 -30.72 -8.19 -0.43
N ALA A 522 -29.66 -8.99 -0.38
CA ALA A 522 -29.00 -9.45 0.84
C ALA A 522 -27.67 -8.72 1.12
N ILE A 523 -27.31 -7.72 0.32
CA ILE A 523 -26.11 -6.90 0.50
C ILE A 523 -26.27 -6.07 1.79
N PRO A 524 -25.39 -6.21 2.80
CA PRO A 524 -25.55 -5.59 4.12
C PRO A 524 -24.98 -4.16 4.20
N PHE A 525 -24.66 -3.54 3.06
CA PHE A 525 -23.87 -2.32 2.98
C PHE A 525 -24.26 -1.47 1.75
N SER A 526 -24.89 -0.32 2.00
CA SER A 526 -25.33 0.65 1.01
C SER A 526 -24.34 1.80 0.84
N ALA A 527 -24.32 2.36 -0.37
CA ALA A 527 -23.63 3.59 -0.71
C ALA A 527 -24.57 4.79 -0.93
N GLU A 528 -25.89 4.57 -0.94
CA GLU A 528 -26.89 5.60 -1.27
C GLU A 528 -26.97 6.70 -0.19
N ASN A 529 -26.66 6.35 1.06
CA ASN A 529 -26.56 7.27 2.20
C ASN A 529 -25.13 7.79 2.43
N GLY A 530 -24.27 7.80 1.40
CA GLY A 530 -22.88 8.24 1.54
C GLY A 530 -22.02 7.33 2.43
N PHE A 531 -22.37 6.03 2.49
CA PHE A 531 -21.77 5.04 3.41
C PHE A 531 -22.03 5.31 4.90
N GLN A 532 -23.17 5.90 5.26
CA GLN A 532 -23.59 6.01 6.67
C GLN A 532 -23.67 4.64 7.37
N ASP A 533 -23.81 3.57 6.60
CA ASP A 533 -23.72 2.18 7.06
C ASP A 533 -22.46 1.85 7.89
N MET A 534 -21.37 2.62 7.73
CA MET A 534 -20.18 2.56 8.60
C MET A 534 -20.52 2.79 10.08
N GLU A 535 -21.49 3.65 10.40
CA GLU A 535 -21.89 3.99 11.77
C GLU A 535 -22.47 2.80 12.54
N ARG A 536 -22.82 1.69 11.84
CA ARG A 536 -23.36 0.47 12.45
C ARG A 536 -22.31 -0.42 13.11
N TYR A 537 -21.01 -0.16 12.94
CA TYR A 537 -19.94 -1.03 13.42
C TYR A 537 -19.19 -0.45 14.62
N ASP A 538 -18.75 -1.33 15.54
CA ASP A 538 -17.95 -0.94 16.71
C ASP A 538 -16.48 -0.70 16.33
N TRP A 539 -16.17 0.55 16.00
CA TRP A 539 -14.80 0.98 15.69
C TRP A 539 -13.94 1.25 16.93
N SER A 540 -14.49 1.19 18.16
CA SER A 540 -13.81 1.70 19.38
C SER A 540 -12.46 1.05 19.69
N LYS A 541 -12.20 -0.14 19.12
CA LYS A 541 -10.96 -0.89 19.27
C LYS A 541 -9.89 -0.62 18.20
N VAL A 542 -10.14 0.26 17.23
CA VAL A 542 -9.12 0.68 16.24
C VAL A 542 -8.01 1.46 16.95
N LYS A 543 -6.78 0.95 16.89
CA LYS A 543 -5.57 1.53 17.51
C LYS A 543 -4.53 1.98 16.48
N VAL A 544 -4.89 1.91 15.19
CA VAL A 544 -4.01 2.20 14.05
C VAL A 544 -4.53 3.44 13.31
N GLY A 545 -3.62 4.30 12.85
CA GLY A 545 -3.96 5.33 11.88
C GLY A 545 -3.84 4.78 10.46
N ILE A 546 -4.70 5.23 9.54
CA ILE A 546 -4.58 4.86 8.12
C ILE A 546 -3.67 5.83 7.39
N VAL A 547 -2.68 5.34 6.65
CA VAL A 547 -1.88 6.15 5.72
C VAL A 547 -2.31 5.79 4.29
N MET A 548 -2.82 6.78 3.56
CA MET A 548 -3.38 6.61 2.22
C MET A 548 -2.71 7.58 1.25
N SER A 549 -2.37 7.10 0.05
CA SER A 549 -1.99 7.92 -1.10
C SER A 549 -3.02 7.73 -2.21
N VAL A 550 -3.33 8.82 -2.91
CA VAL A 550 -4.21 8.88 -4.08
C VAL A 550 -3.52 9.73 -5.14
N PRO A 551 -3.54 9.37 -6.43
CA PRO A 551 -2.92 10.17 -7.48
C PRO A 551 -3.56 11.54 -7.62
N GLY A 552 -2.74 12.59 -7.65
CA GLY A 552 -3.22 13.97 -7.72
C GLY A 552 -2.16 15.00 -7.34
N THR A 553 -2.53 16.27 -7.48
CA THR A 553 -1.81 17.41 -6.92
C THR A 553 -2.65 18.01 -5.81
N TYR A 554 -2.02 18.32 -4.69
CA TYR A 554 -2.64 18.83 -3.47
C TYR A 554 -1.95 20.11 -3.07
N ASP A 555 -2.67 21.24 -3.11
CA ASP A 555 -2.12 22.56 -2.86
C ASP A 555 -2.51 23.05 -1.45
N GLY A 556 -1.55 23.63 -0.74
CA GLY A 556 -1.70 24.09 0.64
C GLY A 556 -1.59 22.96 1.70
N PRO A 557 -1.20 23.29 2.95
CA PRO A 557 -0.86 22.27 3.95
C PRO A 557 -2.02 21.34 4.31
N ASP A 558 -3.26 21.85 4.26
CA ASP A 558 -4.44 21.15 4.77
C ASP A 558 -4.98 20.11 3.76
N GLU A 559 -4.75 20.29 2.45
CA GLU A 559 -4.97 19.23 1.44
C GLU A 559 -3.80 18.25 1.40
N MET A 560 -2.57 18.75 1.54
CA MET A 560 -1.37 17.90 1.59
C MET A 560 -1.43 16.90 2.75
N ASP A 561 -1.75 17.35 3.97
CA ASP A 561 -1.84 16.53 5.18
C ASP A 561 -2.95 15.45 5.13
N LYS A 562 -3.78 15.40 4.06
CA LYS A 562 -4.74 14.31 3.82
C LYS A 562 -4.15 13.08 3.13
N PHE A 563 -2.96 13.15 2.53
CA PHE A 563 -2.38 12.03 1.78
C PHE A 563 -0.88 11.80 2.01
N GLY A 564 -0.43 10.59 1.69
CA GLY A 564 0.98 10.19 1.60
C GLY A 564 1.82 10.56 2.82
N LEU A 565 3.00 11.12 2.54
CA LEU A 565 4.01 11.47 3.52
C LEU A 565 3.57 12.59 4.48
N CYS A 566 2.85 13.58 3.94
CA CYS A 566 2.29 14.69 4.71
C CYS A 566 1.28 14.18 5.75
N ARG A 567 0.39 13.27 5.34
CA ARG A 567 -0.54 12.56 6.24
C ARG A 567 0.16 11.75 7.31
N LEU A 568 1.25 11.05 7.00
CA LEU A 568 2.04 10.35 8.02
C LEU A 568 2.50 11.32 9.11
N GLY A 569 3.15 12.43 8.75
CA GLY A 569 3.59 13.42 9.72
C GLY A 569 2.43 14.11 10.48
N ARG A 570 1.27 14.31 9.83
CA ARG A 570 0.05 14.80 10.47
C ARG A 570 -0.48 13.84 11.53
N LEU A 571 -0.62 12.55 11.20
CA LEU A 571 -1.07 11.51 12.16
C LEU A 571 -0.13 11.39 13.35
N LEU A 572 1.19 11.30 13.08
CA LEU A 572 2.20 11.29 14.14
C LEU A 572 2.16 12.57 14.99
N SER A 573 1.77 13.69 14.39
CA SER A 573 1.59 14.95 15.12
C SER A 573 0.39 14.95 16.05
N ASP A 574 -0.78 14.58 15.53
CA ASP A 574 -2.04 14.64 16.28
C ASP A 574 -2.11 13.60 17.39
N GLN A 575 -1.44 12.45 17.22
CA GLN A 575 -1.32 11.43 18.24
C GLN A 575 -0.15 11.65 19.21
N GLY A 576 0.67 12.70 19.02
CA GLY A 576 1.82 13.00 19.88
C GLY A 576 2.99 11.99 19.76
N TRP A 577 3.05 11.21 18.69
CA TRP A 577 4.09 10.18 18.46
C TRP A 577 5.37 10.82 17.92
N LYS A 578 5.99 11.70 18.74
CA LYS A 578 7.18 12.49 18.40
C LYS A 578 8.37 12.12 19.31
N PRO A 579 9.62 12.27 18.82
CA PRO A 579 10.81 12.19 19.68
C PRO A 579 10.77 13.26 20.78
N LYS A 580 11.15 12.89 22.01
CA LYS A 580 11.39 13.83 23.12
C LYS A 580 12.61 14.72 22.80
N VAL A 581 12.74 15.85 23.50
CA VAL A 581 13.86 16.79 23.28
C VAL A 581 15.21 16.07 23.48
N GLY A 582 16.03 16.04 22.43
CA GLY A 582 17.33 15.35 22.43
C GLY A 582 17.29 13.89 21.97
N GLU A 583 16.13 13.31 21.69
CA GLU A 583 16.04 12.05 20.92
C GLU A 583 16.27 12.32 19.42
N LYS A 584 16.87 11.37 18.71
CA LYS A 584 16.92 11.26 17.24
C LYS A 584 15.93 10.18 16.80
N VAL A 585 15.32 10.34 15.63
CA VAL A 585 14.63 9.22 14.98
C VAL A 585 15.68 8.39 14.25
N VAL A 586 15.58 7.08 14.32
CA VAL A 586 16.29 6.16 13.41
C VAL A 586 15.23 5.42 12.61
N ALA A 587 15.20 5.67 11.31
CA ALA A 587 14.22 5.11 10.39
C ALA A 587 14.84 3.97 9.58
N GLU A 588 14.17 2.83 9.53
CA GLU A 588 14.58 1.63 8.78
C GLU A 588 13.43 1.25 7.85
N TYR A 589 13.60 1.48 6.54
CA TYR A 589 12.57 1.24 5.53
C TYR A 589 12.91 0.00 4.72
N GLN A 590 12.21 -1.10 4.96
CA GLN A 590 12.21 -2.28 4.09
C GLN A 590 11.13 -2.14 3.02
N GLY A 591 11.47 -2.39 1.75
CA GLY A 591 10.52 -2.43 0.65
C GLY A 591 11.03 -3.26 -0.53
N SER A 592 10.13 -3.58 -1.48
CA SER A 592 10.47 -4.42 -2.64
C SER A 592 10.83 -3.61 -3.88
N SER A 593 10.47 -2.33 -3.95
CA SER A 593 10.89 -1.43 -5.03
C SER A 593 11.31 -0.07 -4.48
N LEU A 594 12.34 0.51 -5.10
CA LEU A 594 12.95 1.76 -4.67
C LEU A 594 12.76 2.88 -5.72
N GLY A 595 12.51 4.10 -5.25
CA GLY A 595 12.53 5.30 -6.10
C GLY A 595 13.94 5.86 -6.28
N GLN A 596 14.08 6.89 -7.12
CA GLN A 596 15.30 7.70 -7.14
C GLN A 596 15.32 8.64 -5.92
N TYR A 597 16.40 8.58 -5.12
CA TYR A 597 16.53 9.39 -3.92
C TYR A 597 17.29 10.70 -4.17
N GLY A 598 16.63 11.82 -3.87
CA GLY A 598 17.27 13.14 -3.77
C GLY A 598 17.36 13.57 -2.31
N LEU A 599 18.44 14.27 -1.96
CA LEU A 599 18.72 14.69 -0.58
C LEU A 599 17.54 15.48 0.04
N ASP A 600 17.00 16.46 -0.70
CA ASP A 600 15.85 17.27 -0.30
C ASP A 600 14.61 16.42 0.04
N TRP A 601 14.28 15.44 -0.80
CA TRP A 601 13.10 14.58 -0.59
C TRP A 601 13.30 13.63 0.58
N THR A 602 14.49 13.03 0.72
CA THR A 602 14.78 12.08 1.80
C THR A 602 14.87 12.79 3.16
N ASP A 603 15.37 14.03 3.22
CA ASP A 603 15.29 14.85 4.43
C ASP A 603 13.84 15.20 4.77
N LEU A 604 13.03 15.70 3.81
CA LEU A 604 11.60 15.93 4.07
C LEU A 604 10.91 14.65 4.58
N PHE A 605 11.17 13.50 3.95
CA PHE A 605 10.69 12.20 4.41
C PHE A 605 11.03 11.93 5.88
N TYR A 606 12.28 12.16 6.27
CA TYR A 606 12.73 12.05 7.65
C TYR A 606 12.09 13.09 8.59
N GLN A 607 11.87 14.33 8.14
CA GLN A 607 11.20 15.37 8.93
C GLN A 607 9.73 14.99 9.24
N PHE A 608 9.00 14.46 8.26
CA PHE A 608 7.64 13.93 8.48
C PHE A 608 7.66 12.69 9.40
N CYS A 609 8.69 11.82 9.29
CA CYS A 609 8.90 10.72 10.24
C CYS A 609 9.17 11.18 11.70
N CYS A 610 9.60 12.42 11.90
CA CYS A 610 9.71 13.06 13.22
C CYS A 610 8.38 13.66 13.72
N GLY A 611 7.25 13.44 13.03
CA GLY A 611 5.94 13.99 13.38
C GLY A 611 5.83 15.51 13.19
N LYS A 612 6.52 16.06 12.19
CA LYS A 612 6.27 17.43 11.72
C LYS A 612 5.15 17.44 10.69
N THR A 613 4.31 18.47 10.69
CA THR A 613 3.23 18.66 9.69
C THR A 613 3.72 19.47 8.49
N SER A 614 2.97 19.49 7.38
CA SER A 614 3.35 20.28 6.19
C SER A 614 3.51 21.76 6.53
N ARG A 615 2.61 22.29 7.37
CA ARG A 615 2.64 23.69 7.85
C ARG A 615 3.89 24.03 8.67
N GLN A 616 4.45 23.05 9.40
CA GLN A 616 5.70 23.21 10.16
C GLN A 616 6.96 23.11 9.29
N LEU A 617 6.83 22.70 8.03
CA LEU A 617 7.92 22.49 7.07
C LEU A 617 7.88 23.47 5.88
N LEU A 618 6.96 24.43 5.87
CA LEU A 618 7.00 25.57 4.96
C LEU A 618 8.29 26.36 5.15
N GLY A 619 9.00 26.63 4.04
CA GLY A 619 10.30 27.29 4.06
C GLY A 619 11.43 26.45 4.68
N HIS A 620 11.25 25.14 4.86
CA HIS A 620 12.27 24.25 5.42
C HIS A 620 13.60 24.36 4.67
N ALA A 621 14.68 24.54 5.43
CA ALA A 621 16.01 24.80 4.88
C ALA A 621 16.57 23.59 4.13
N LYS A 622 17.35 23.84 3.07
CA LYS A 622 17.96 22.74 2.30
C LYS A 622 18.88 21.88 3.19
N PRO A 623 18.74 20.54 3.18
CA PRO A 623 19.68 19.65 3.84
C PRO A 623 21.09 19.76 3.27
N LYS A 624 22.09 19.50 4.12
CA LYS A 624 23.52 19.43 3.72
C LYS A 624 24.09 18.01 3.78
N THR A 625 23.40 17.10 4.48
CA THR A 625 23.84 15.74 4.77
C THR A 625 22.63 14.82 4.81
N TRP A 626 22.80 13.56 4.44
CA TRP A 626 21.71 12.59 4.50
C TRP A 626 21.18 12.42 5.93
N PRO A 627 19.85 12.32 6.13
CA PRO A 627 19.27 12.00 7.42
C PRO A 627 19.55 10.54 7.83
N PRO A 628 19.34 10.15 9.10
CA PRO A 628 19.52 8.78 9.58
C PRO A 628 18.36 7.86 9.15
N VAL A 629 18.28 7.62 7.84
CA VAL A 629 17.34 6.71 7.18
C VAL A 629 18.14 5.56 6.56
N LYS A 630 17.75 4.32 6.87
CA LYS A 630 18.31 3.10 6.27
C LYS A 630 17.36 2.57 5.20
N VAL A 631 17.90 2.33 4.01
CA VAL A 631 17.22 1.64 2.90
C VAL A 631 17.48 0.15 3.06
N LEU A 632 16.45 -0.65 3.33
CA LEU A 632 16.58 -2.10 3.47
C LEU A 632 16.09 -2.77 2.18
N TYR A 633 17.04 -3.36 1.46
CA TYR A 633 16.83 -4.00 0.16
C TYR A 633 17.76 -5.22 0.02
N PRO A 634 17.36 -6.33 -0.63
CA PRO A 634 18.21 -7.53 -0.72
C PRO A 634 19.43 -7.29 -1.62
N SER A 635 20.62 -7.70 -1.16
CA SER A 635 21.78 -7.79 -2.04
C SER A 635 21.64 -8.93 -3.06
N LEU A 636 22.40 -8.89 -4.15
CA LEU A 636 22.47 -10.01 -5.11
C LEU A 636 22.86 -11.31 -4.40
N ALA A 637 23.82 -11.26 -3.47
CA ALA A 637 24.22 -12.42 -2.67
C ALA A 637 23.08 -12.97 -1.78
N THR A 638 22.19 -12.11 -1.27
CA THR A 638 20.99 -12.52 -0.53
C THR A 638 19.95 -13.18 -1.44
N VAL A 639 19.82 -12.74 -2.70
CA VAL A 639 18.94 -13.38 -3.69
C VAL A 639 19.52 -14.73 -4.14
N ASP A 640 20.80 -14.79 -4.48
CA ASP A 640 21.51 -16.02 -4.88
C ASP A 640 21.51 -17.08 -3.77
N ALA A 641 21.54 -16.66 -2.50
CA ALA A 641 21.42 -17.55 -1.34
C ALA A 641 19.97 -17.85 -0.90
N SER A 642 18.96 -17.35 -1.63
CA SER A 642 17.54 -17.62 -1.33
C SER A 642 17.08 -18.98 -1.87
N HIS A 643 16.00 -19.52 -1.32
CA HIS A 643 15.44 -20.82 -1.70
C HIS A 643 15.00 -20.91 -3.18
N LEU A 644 14.67 -19.77 -3.79
CA LEU A 644 14.28 -19.66 -5.20
C LEU A 644 15.38 -19.00 -6.06
N GLY A 645 16.56 -18.74 -5.49
CA GLY A 645 17.64 -18.04 -6.18
C GLY A 645 17.16 -16.76 -6.88
N ARG A 646 17.61 -16.59 -8.12
CA ARG A 646 17.29 -15.45 -8.99
C ARG A 646 15.83 -15.44 -9.47
N ASP A 647 15.20 -16.61 -9.62
CA ASP A 647 13.79 -16.72 -10.01
C ASP A 647 12.85 -16.08 -8.98
N GLY A 648 13.21 -16.19 -7.69
CA GLY A 648 12.50 -15.49 -6.60
C GLY A 648 12.62 -13.96 -6.65
N GLY A 649 13.63 -13.43 -7.35
CA GLY A 649 13.94 -12.00 -7.42
C GLY A 649 12.98 -11.16 -8.27
N GLY A 650 12.07 -11.78 -9.04
CA GLY A 650 11.19 -11.10 -10.01
C GLY A 650 10.16 -10.11 -9.43
N THR A 651 10.09 -9.96 -8.11
CA THR A 651 9.24 -8.97 -7.41
C THR A 651 10.03 -7.82 -6.77
N MET A 652 11.37 -7.81 -6.95
CA MET A 652 12.31 -6.88 -6.33
C MET A 652 12.95 -5.97 -7.38
N PHE A 653 12.82 -4.64 -7.21
CA PHE A 653 13.20 -3.63 -8.21
C PHE A 653 13.99 -2.45 -7.61
N VAL A 654 15.33 -2.46 -7.71
CA VAL A 654 16.20 -1.40 -7.18
C VAL A 654 16.10 -0.08 -7.98
N GLY A 655 15.89 -0.18 -9.29
CA GLY A 655 15.80 0.97 -10.19
C GLY A 655 16.95 1.98 -10.01
N LYS A 656 16.63 3.27 -10.02
CA LYS A 656 17.59 4.37 -9.81
C LYS A 656 17.88 4.67 -8.32
N GLY A 657 17.43 3.82 -7.39
CA GLY A 657 17.63 4.02 -5.95
C GLY A 657 19.08 3.83 -5.50
N TRP A 658 19.82 2.95 -6.18
CA TRP A 658 21.23 2.69 -5.95
C TRP A 658 22.12 3.52 -6.87
N ASN A 659 23.01 4.31 -6.27
CA ASN A 659 24.07 5.06 -6.94
C ASN A 659 25.16 5.43 -5.92
N LYS A 660 26.33 5.90 -6.37
CA LYS A 660 27.49 6.23 -5.50
C LYS A 660 27.17 7.11 -4.28
N VAL A 661 26.14 7.97 -4.37
CA VAL A 661 25.75 8.89 -3.28
C VAL A 661 24.81 8.21 -2.28
N THR A 662 24.00 7.24 -2.71
CA THR A 662 23.02 6.54 -1.87
C THR A 662 23.53 5.22 -1.27
N GLN A 663 24.63 4.63 -1.78
CA GLN A 663 25.18 3.36 -1.24
C GLN A 663 25.31 3.33 0.29
N PRO A 664 25.77 4.39 1.00
CA PRO A 664 25.90 4.38 2.45
C PRO A 664 24.59 4.24 3.23
N LEU A 665 23.43 4.40 2.58
CA LEU A 665 22.11 4.22 3.18
C LEU A 665 21.67 2.75 3.19
N PHE A 666 22.25 1.90 2.34
CA PHE A 666 21.75 0.56 2.06
C PHE A 666 22.16 -0.46 3.13
N HIS A 667 21.19 -1.27 3.51
CA HIS A 667 21.30 -2.36 4.47
C HIS A 667 20.60 -3.59 3.90
N ASP A 668 21.17 -4.76 4.12
CA ASP A 668 20.76 -6.02 3.51
C ASP A 668 19.47 -6.54 4.15
N ALA A 669 18.46 -6.77 3.31
CA ALA A 669 17.12 -7.15 3.74
C ALA A 669 17.01 -8.67 3.92
N ASN A 670 17.58 -9.20 5.02
CA ASN A 670 17.47 -10.62 5.34
C ASN A 670 16.18 -10.92 6.14
N SER A 671 15.25 -11.73 5.61
CA SER A 671 14.09 -12.22 6.38
C SER A 671 14.55 -12.99 7.62
N LYS A 672 13.80 -12.85 8.72
CA LYS A 672 13.93 -13.69 9.91
C LYS A 672 13.76 -15.17 9.60
N ARG A 673 12.89 -15.52 8.65
CA ARG A 673 12.64 -16.89 8.22
C ARG A 673 13.81 -17.50 7.43
N GLY A 674 14.77 -16.69 6.96
CA GLY A 674 16.01 -17.18 6.34
C GLY A 674 15.81 -17.81 4.95
N GLY A 675 16.61 -17.39 3.97
CA GLY A 675 16.49 -17.89 2.60
C GLY A 675 15.21 -17.47 1.87
N VAL A 676 14.42 -16.54 2.43
CA VAL A 676 13.18 -16.02 1.85
C VAL A 676 13.34 -14.53 1.57
N LEU A 677 12.87 -14.07 0.41
CA LEU A 677 12.77 -12.65 0.04
C LEU A 677 11.48 -12.03 0.59
N MET A 678 11.42 -10.70 0.71
CA MET A 678 10.32 -10.00 1.36
C MET A 678 9.65 -8.99 0.42
N HIS A 679 8.39 -9.24 0.08
CA HIS A 679 7.53 -8.30 -0.64
C HIS A 679 6.71 -7.40 0.31
N ALA A 680 6.86 -7.59 1.62
CA ALA A 680 6.47 -6.61 2.63
C ALA A 680 7.01 -5.19 2.35
N LYS A 681 6.32 -4.17 2.89
CA LYS A 681 6.82 -2.79 2.96
C LYS A 681 6.62 -2.31 4.38
N VAL A 682 7.71 -2.21 5.14
CA VAL A 682 7.69 -1.92 6.58
C VAL A 682 8.68 -0.81 6.90
N LEU A 683 8.17 0.26 7.49
CA LEU A 683 8.94 1.40 7.97
C LEU A 683 8.92 1.38 9.50
N VAL A 684 10.08 1.11 10.09
CA VAL A 684 10.29 1.12 11.54
C VAL A 684 11.00 2.43 11.91
N ALA A 685 10.41 3.21 12.80
CA ALA A 685 11.03 4.43 13.32
C ALA A 685 11.17 4.32 14.84
N THR A 686 12.38 4.22 15.35
CA THR A 686 12.65 4.21 16.80
C THR A 686 13.25 5.52 17.27
N PHE A 687 12.86 5.99 18.44
CA PHE A 687 13.42 7.18 19.07
C PHE A 687 14.59 6.76 19.96
N GLU A 688 15.79 7.16 19.56
CA GLU A 688 17.02 6.87 20.31
C GLU A 688 17.54 8.16 20.97
N PRO A 689 18.11 8.11 22.18
CA PRO A 689 18.87 9.24 22.70
C PRO A 689 19.97 9.66 21.72
N ARG A 690 20.22 10.97 21.57
CA ARG A 690 21.43 11.42 20.86
C ARG A 690 22.64 10.77 21.51
N GLU A 691 23.51 10.19 20.69
CA GLU A 691 24.83 9.75 21.14
C GLU A 691 25.53 10.95 21.78
N ARG A 692 25.76 10.86 23.09
CA ARG A 692 26.81 11.65 23.72
C ARG A 692 28.10 11.10 23.11
N SER A 693 28.80 11.93 22.35
CA SER A 693 30.16 11.61 21.92
C SER A 693 30.97 11.20 23.15
N LEU A 694 31.94 10.31 22.98
CA LEU A 694 32.80 9.78 24.05
C LEU A 694 33.82 10.83 24.57
N GLY A 695 33.37 12.07 24.74
CA GLY A 695 34.07 13.12 25.47
C GLY A 695 33.71 13.06 26.95
N PHE A 696 34.74 13.04 27.79
CA PHE A 696 34.62 13.18 29.24
C PHE A 696 33.87 14.48 29.58
N VAL A 697 32.64 14.37 30.09
CA VAL A 697 31.92 15.47 30.74
C VAL A 697 31.59 15.01 32.16
N PRO A 698 31.90 15.79 33.22
CA PRO A 698 31.64 15.36 34.58
C PRO A 698 30.15 15.07 34.79
N SER A 699 29.85 13.93 35.40
CA SER A 699 28.48 13.63 35.85
C SER A 699 28.03 14.74 36.81
N PRO A 700 26.87 15.40 36.60
CA PRO A 700 26.33 16.34 37.55
C PRO A 700 25.89 15.56 38.80
N ALA A 701 26.82 15.40 39.74
CA ALA A 701 26.62 14.79 41.04
C ALA A 701 25.75 15.69 41.94
N LYS A 702 24.47 15.80 41.59
CA LYS A 702 23.41 16.22 42.51
C LYS A 702 22.54 15.01 42.81
N GLY A 703 22.86 14.35 43.91
CA GLY A 703 22.05 13.30 44.54
C GLY A 703 20.75 13.86 45.13
N GLY A 704 19.93 14.50 44.30
CA GLY A 704 18.53 14.71 44.63
C GLY A 704 17.82 13.37 44.59
N LYS A 705 17.04 13.05 45.64
CA LYS A 705 16.08 11.94 45.59
C LYS A 705 15.07 12.26 44.49
N ARG A 706 15.23 11.67 43.30
CA ARG A 706 14.18 11.71 42.27
C ARG A 706 12.92 11.10 42.87
N LYS A 707 11.76 11.70 42.61
CA LYS A 707 10.51 11.09 43.05
C LYS A 707 10.25 9.85 42.22
N ALA A 708 9.48 8.90 42.76
CA ALA A 708 9.01 7.75 41.98
C ALA A 708 8.16 8.21 40.77
N GLU A 709 7.45 9.32 40.94
CA GLU A 709 6.70 10.05 39.90
C GLU A 709 7.58 10.39 38.67
N ASP A 710 8.80 10.92 38.87
CA ASP A 710 9.71 11.27 37.77
C ASP A 710 10.20 10.04 36.98
N MET A 711 10.19 8.85 37.61
CA MET A 711 10.64 7.59 37.00
C MET A 711 9.52 6.88 36.21
N SER A 712 8.24 7.09 36.56
CA SER A 712 7.10 6.60 35.77
C SER A 712 6.94 7.39 34.46
N ASP A 713 7.09 8.72 34.52
CA ASP A 713 6.93 9.61 33.36
C ASP A 713 8.05 9.44 32.30
N GLU A 714 9.21 8.89 32.70
CA GLU A 714 10.26 8.47 31.77
C GLU A 714 9.90 7.18 31.00
N ALA A 715 9.19 6.24 31.63
CA ALA A 715 8.80 4.95 31.05
C ALA A 715 7.53 5.03 30.17
N GLU A 716 6.60 5.94 30.50
CA GLU A 716 5.35 6.11 29.75
C GLU A 716 5.53 6.81 28.39
N GLY A 717 4.55 6.59 27.50
CA GLY A 717 4.47 7.17 26.16
C GLY A 717 5.15 6.35 25.06
N VAL A 718 5.40 7.00 23.93
CA VAL A 718 5.75 6.36 22.65
C VAL A 718 7.24 6.52 22.33
N GLY A 719 7.97 5.41 22.20
CA GLY A 719 9.42 5.37 21.88
C GLY A 719 9.74 5.08 20.42
N GLY A 720 8.73 5.17 19.56
CA GLY A 720 8.82 4.89 18.14
C GLY A 720 7.47 4.51 17.57
N TRP A 721 7.42 4.21 16.28
CA TRP A 721 6.21 3.77 15.59
C TRP A 721 6.59 2.88 14.41
N VAL A 722 5.62 2.12 13.89
CA VAL A 722 5.79 1.29 12.70
C VAL A 722 4.67 1.58 11.73
N TYR A 723 5.03 1.75 10.46
CA TYR A 723 4.11 1.70 9.33
C TYR A 723 4.27 0.36 8.58
N THR A 724 3.17 -0.19 8.07
CA THR A 724 3.16 -1.33 7.15
C THR A 724 2.00 -1.24 6.15
N GLY A 725 2.22 -1.62 4.89
CA GLY A 725 1.21 -1.53 3.84
C GLY A 725 1.76 -1.78 2.43
N SER A 726 1.21 -1.07 1.45
CA SER A 726 1.62 -1.20 0.04
C SER A 726 2.72 -0.22 -0.39
N HIS A 727 2.91 0.91 0.31
CA HIS A 727 3.83 1.97 -0.10
C HIS A 727 5.27 1.47 -0.23
N ASN A 728 5.79 1.41 -1.46
CA ASN A 728 7.23 1.26 -1.70
C ASN A 728 8.01 2.52 -1.27
N PHE A 729 9.33 2.42 -1.05
CA PHE A 729 10.12 3.59 -0.65
C PHE A 729 10.46 4.47 -1.87
N SER A 730 9.44 5.16 -2.39
CA SER A 730 9.51 6.02 -3.56
C SER A 730 8.64 7.27 -3.42
N SER A 731 9.02 8.34 -4.11
CA SER A 731 8.25 9.59 -4.17
C SER A 731 6.94 9.47 -4.97
N ALA A 732 6.78 8.45 -5.82
CA ALA A 732 5.52 8.15 -6.50
C ALA A 732 4.46 7.60 -5.54
N ALA A 733 4.89 6.75 -4.59
CA ALA A 733 4.06 6.16 -3.54
C ALA A 733 3.75 7.16 -2.41
N TRP A 734 4.77 7.84 -1.89
CA TRP A 734 4.65 8.74 -0.73
C TRP A 734 4.31 10.19 -1.07
N GLY A 735 4.48 10.59 -2.32
CA GLY A 735 4.34 11.97 -2.78
C GLY A 735 5.65 12.75 -2.81
N THR A 736 5.63 13.86 -3.55
CA THR A 736 6.74 14.82 -3.65
C THR A 736 6.27 16.19 -3.15
N PRO A 737 6.48 16.53 -1.85
CA PRO A 737 6.15 17.85 -1.33
C PRO A 737 7.12 18.93 -1.84
N ASN A 738 6.57 20.04 -2.32
CA ASN A 738 7.29 21.27 -2.65
C ASN A 738 6.90 22.37 -1.65
N LEU A 739 7.71 22.52 -0.60
CA LEU A 739 7.44 23.41 0.53
C LEU A 739 8.26 24.73 0.48
N LYS A 740 8.84 25.06 -0.69
CA LYS A 740 9.83 26.14 -0.84
C LYS A 740 9.23 27.51 -1.21
N ARG A 741 7.97 27.57 -1.65
CA ARG A 741 7.30 28.79 -2.13
C ARG A 741 5.79 28.72 -1.84
N GLY A 742 5.19 29.86 -1.51
CA GLY A 742 3.75 29.97 -1.21
C GLY A 742 3.32 29.04 -0.07
N ASP A 743 2.08 28.59 -0.12
CA ASP A 743 1.49 27.63 0.83
C ASP A 743 1.96 26.18 0.61
N GLY A 744 2.83 25.96 -0.38
CA GLY A 744 3.35 24.65 -0.77
C GLY A 744 2.36 23.77 -1.54
N SER A 745 2.87 22.68 -2.10
CA SER A 745 2.04 21.66 -2.77
C SER A 745 2.65 20.27 -2.68
N MET A 746 1.91 19.22 -3.02
CA MET A 746 2.40 17.85 -3.15
C MET A 746 1.79 17.16 -4.37
N ASN A 747 2.63 16.50 -5.17
CA ASN A 747 2.17 15.58 -6.22
C ASN A 747 2.34 14.13 -5.77
N ILE A 748 1.31 13.30 -5.95
CA ILE A 748 1.28 11.85 -5.72
C ILE A 748 0.90 11.17 -7.04
N ARG A 749 1.46 9.99 -7.32
CA ARG A 749 1.20 9.24 -8.56
C ARG A 749 0.59 7.85 -8.38
N ASN A 750 0.72 7.26 -7.19
CA ASN A 750 0.16 5.93 -6.90
C ASN A 750 -1.08 6.01 -5.98
N TYR A 751 -1.96 5.02 -6.13
CA TYR A 751 -2.84 4.62 -5.05
C TYR A 751 -2.06 3.67 -4.12
N GLU A 752 -1.94 4.02 -2.85
CA GLU A 752 -1.27 3.20 -1.84
C GLU A 752 -2.03 3.25 -0.51
N LEU A 753 -1.98 2.18 0.28
CA LEU A 753 -2.67 2.09 1.57
C LEU A 753 -1.81 1.32 2.57
N GLY A 754 -1.80 1.79 3.81
CA GLY A 754 -1.20 1.07 4.94
C GLY A 754 -1.70 1.58 6.29
N ILE A 755 -1.20 0.97 7.34
CA ILE A 755 -1.48 1.32 8.74
C ILE A 755 -0.23 1.86 9.42
N VAL A 756 -0.41 2.72 10.43
CA VAL A 756 0.66 3.18 11.34
C VAL A 756 0.22 3.02 12.80
N PHE A 757 1.12 2.55 13.66
CA PHE A 757 0.85 2.31 15.08
C PHE A 757 2.07 2.59 15.97
N PRO A 758 1.87 2.92 17.26
CA PRO A 758 2.95 3.31 18.15
C PRO A 758 3.68 2.10 18.75
N LEU A 759 4.92 2.33 19.16
CA LEU A 759 5.70 1.44 20.00
C LEU A 759 5.80 2.05 21.40
N ALA A 760 5.50 1.26 22.44
CA ALA A 760 5.70 1.68 23.82
C ALA A 760 7.17 2.08 24.05
N ARG A 761 7.41 3.14 24.84
CA ARG A 761 8.77 3.62 25.12
C ARG A 761 9.61 2.57 25.83
N GLU A 762 9.06 1.93 26.84
CA GLU A 762 9.68 0.75 27.44
C GLU A 762 9.84 -0.37 26.39
N GLY A 763 11.09 -0.76 26.14
CA GLY A 763 11.40 -1.86 25.22
C GLY A 763 11.20 -1.56 23.72
N ALA A 764 10.97 -0.30 23.30
CA ALA A 764 10.65 0.09 21.91
C ALA A 764 11.49 -0.64 20.84
N ARG A 765 12.82 -0.71 21.03
CA ARG A 765 13.76 -1.38 20.10
C ARG A 765 13.51 -2.90 19.97
N ALA A 766 13.15 -3.56 21.07
CA ALA A 766 12.84 -4.99 21.10
C ALA A 766 11.43 -5.29 20.59
N ILE A 767 10.47 -4.39 20.82
CA ILE A 767 9.14 -4.47 20.19
C ILE A 767 9.29 -4.31 18.67
N ALA A 768 10.04 -3.30 18.22
CA ALA A 768 10.38 -3.10 16.80
C ALA A 768 11.11 -4.30 16.18
N ASP A 769 11.98 -4.98 16.93
CA ASP A 769 12.60 -6.23 16.49
C ASP A 769 11.54 -7.32 16.26
N ARG A 770 10.61 -7.54 17.18
CA ARG A 770 9.50 -8.50 16.97
C ARG A 770 8.63 -8.14 15.77
N VAL A 771 8.24 -6.88 15.61
CA VAL A 771 7.34 -6.42 14.54
C VAL A 771 7.96 -6.57 13.14
N ALA A 772 9.26 -6.34 12.99
CA ALA A 772 9.90 -6.40 11.68
C ALA A 772 9.92 -7.83 11.09
N PRO A 773 9.63 -8.03 9.79
CA PRO A 773 9.83 -9.33 9.14
C PRO A 773 11.32 -9.66 8.90
N TYR A 774 12.18 -8.63 8.93
CA TYR A 774 13.62 -8.73 8.73
C TYR A 774 14.41 -8.82 10.04
N LYS A 775 15.63 -9.34 9.97
CA LYS A 775 16.55 -9.43 11.13
C LYS A 775 17.04 -8.03 11.53
N ARG A 776 16.96 -7.69 12.83
CA ARG A 776 17.44 -6.39 13.35
C ARG A 776 18.61 -6.55 14.35
N PRO A 777 19.58 -5.62 14.36
CA PRO A 777 19.77 -4.53 13.40
C PRO A 777 20.11 -5.08 12.01
N ALA A 778 19.60 -4.43 10.95
CA ALA A 778 19.94 -4.82 9.59
C ALA A 778 21.43 -4.60 9.32
N ARG A 779 22.04 -5.48 8.53
CA ARG A 779 23.47 -5.46 8.19
C ARG A 779 23.73 -4.37 7.14
N PRO A 780 24.64 -3.39 7.35
CA PRO A 780 25.03 -2.46 6.29
C PRO A 780 25.61 -3.20 5.08
N TYR A 781 25.41 -2.66 3.88
CA TYR A 781 26.10 -3.16 2.69
C TYR A 781 27.62 -2.98 2.87
N GLY A 782 28.37 -4.04 2.57
CA GLY A 782 29.83 -4.02 2.54
C GLY A 782 30.36 -3.53 1.18
N PRO A 783 31.68 -3.35 1.03
CA PRO A 783 32.30 -2.81 -0.20
C PRO A 783 32.14 -3.68 -1.46
N LYS A 784 31.58 -4.89 -1.32
CA LYS A 784 31.31 -5.84 -2.40
C LYS A 784 29.82 -6.21 -2.54
N ASP A 785 28.95 -5.69 -1.67
CA ASP A 785 27.51 -5.90 -1.84
C ASP A 785 26.99 -4.98 -2.94
N GLU A 786 26.36 -5.58 -3.94
CA GLU A 786 25.49 -4.88 -4.89
C GLU A 786 24.03 -5.29 -4.64
N PRO A 787 23.06 -4.40 -4.86
CA PRO A 787 21.64 -4.70 -4.72
C PRO A 787 21.19 -5.61 -5.85
N TRP A 788 20.18 -6.43 -5.61
CA TRP A 788 19.51 -7.14 -6.70
C TRP A 788 18.85 -6.17 -7.69
N ASP A 789 19.34 -6.14 -8.93
CA ASP A 789 18.64 -5.57 -10.08
C ASP A 789 18.19 -6.69 -11.04
N GLN A 790 16.87 -6.85 -11.19
CA GLN A 790 16.29 -7.80 -12.14
C GLN A 790 16.77 -7.56 -13.59
N LYS A 791 17.07 -6.32 -13.98
CA LYS A 791 17.56 -6.03 -15.34
C LYS A 791 19.01 -6.46 -15.57
N ALA A 792 19.84 -6.42 -14.53
CA ALA A 792 21.27 -6.75 -14.63
C ALA A 792 21.57 -8.21 -14.24
N HIS A 793 20.65 -8.87 -13.54
CA HIS A 793 20.89 -10.19 -12.94
C HIS A 793 19.77 -11.20 -13.15
N GLY A 794 18.62 -10.81 -13.73
CA GLY A 794 17.53 -11.72 -14.08
C GLY A 794 17.97 -12.81 -15.05
N VAL A 795 17.24 -13.93 -15.09
CA VAL A 795 17.65 -15.12 -15.85
C VAL A 795 17.80 -14.84 -17.35
N ASP A 796 16.95 -13.97 -17.90
CA ASP A 796 17.00 -13.55 -19.32
C ASP A 796 18.23 -12.68 -19.66
N ALA A 797 18.91 -12.08 -18.66
CA ALA A 797 20.10 -11.27 -18.88
C ALA A 797 21.32 -12.09 -19.36
N ASN A 798 21.27 -13.42 -19.24
CA ASN A 798 22.27 -14.34 -19.76
C ASN A 798 21.87 -14.99 -21.11
N GLY A 799 20.74 -14.61 -21.72
CA GLY A 799 20.22 -15.20 -22.96
C GLY A 799 20.89 -14.72 -24.26
N GLY A 800 21.85 -13.80 -24.19
CA GLY A 800 22.56 -13.26 -25.36
C GLY A 800 24.02 -13.70 -25.40
N GLY A 801 24.29 -14.98 -25.70
CA GLY A 801 25.66 -15.49 -25.61
C GLY A 801 25.92 -16.96 -25.99
N ASP A 802 25.19 -17.52 -26.96
CA ASP A 802 25.69 -18.48 -27.98
C ASP A 802 24.59 -18.80 -29.02
#